data_AF-A0AA43LJC2-F1
#
_entry.id   AF-A0AA43LJC2-F1
#
_cell.length_a   1.000
_cell.length_b   1.000
_cell.length_c   1.000
_cell.angle_alpha   90.00
_cell.angle_beta   90.00
_cell.angle_gamma   90.00
#
_symmetry.space_group_name_H-M   'P 1'
#
loop_
_entity.id
_entity.type
_entity.pdbx_description
1 polymer ?
#
loop_
_entity_poly.entity_id
_entity_poly.type
_entity_poly.pdbx_seq_one_letter_code
_entity_poly.pdbx_strand_id
1 'polypeptide(L)'
;MKTKYTKLTMILAALVLMLAPSCSNEEEYVDTPSTPAREGFITFRLQGKRQPVSYATIATANENAVDSLEIYMFNDRSAESLPNLLQKVFRVSSDDLEQQDTDLKATVDVTGRTGKHTFYFVANGKDNASALGNVNAGATTEEDFLERLSDVQSGLLGTPLLMTARKIINDVEDAKDDDLKVKLLRRVARFDVINDASETNFTIENIIIENVKLQGHAFGDATGIPEPTLAKGTLPLIEYSKEANANTATTIESLFYLYPTEIGADKSIISVEGTFLGERRIYSLKNTQQIEANKRYTLRVQKVEKKEPELNILVDDWADDGGTHEAKPETDDMTVGAAVLTGGAGIQETDKTYDITNATTTGTIKVPVTTFNKSGTHVDVTYLHGTGNGTDRIIVTSPEPTLTYAAGYMQEHKIEIPVQKTPLHARIEIVNNSKPEERDTLYINGVPNYDTTNEKPVLFGDIYWAPVNVGATEVGTTTEVKHHGLLFQWGRNIGFSYAAGLGTVSDTIQGPLDWETATTGSAKDKFIKGVEGTTNDWVTPSNDNLWSGDKRQGPCPNGWHVPTKAEFELIGAYRSSYTDNDGVVAWNNIEKRLEVQGDNGVDTLYFPTVGFRDIGSGFSNGQSVASYYWSSETGGVNGVRLHFSSTKLLVNTGRRADGYSIRCVQD
;
A
#
# COMPACT_ATOMS: atom_id res chain seq x y z
N MET A 1 -44.49 -103.78 7.18
CA MET A 1 -45.77 -104.48 7.44
C MET A 1 -46.91 -103.51 7.13
N LYS A 2 -48.07 -103.86 6.56
CA LYS A 2 -49.18 -104.66 7.14
C LYS A 2 -49.57 -104.09 8.54
N THR A 3 -50.80 -103.63 8.82
CA THR A 3 -52.10 -103.89 8.17
C THR A 3 -53.12 -102.75 8.41
N LYS A 4 -54.00 -102.50 7.41
CA LYS A 4 -55.42 -102.02 7.39
C LYS A 4 -56.13 -101.71 8.74
N TYR A 5 -57.17 -100.86 8.82
CA TYR A 5 -58.52 -101.13 8.23
C TYR A 5 -59.53 -99.95 8.30
N THR A 6 -60.12 -99.56 7.12
CA THR A 6 -61.54 -99.13 6.84
C THR A 6 -62.23 -98.02 7.68
N LYS A 7 -63.32 -97.33 7.29
CA LYS A 7 -64.25 -97.19 6.11
C LYS A 7 -64.91 -95.77 6.26
N LEU A 8 -65.72 -95.16 5.39
CA LEU A 8 -66.64 -95.59 4.31
C LEU A 8 -66.81 -94.48 3.23
N THR A 9 -67.65 -94.71 2.22
CA THR A 9 -67.80 -93.95 0.94
C THR A 9 -69.04 -93.05 0.83
N MET A 10 -68.97 -91.98 0.01
CA MET A 10 -69.88 -91.61 -1.10
C MET A 10 -69.10 -90.67 -2.07
N ILE A 11 -69.06 -90.82 -3.41
CA ILE A 11 -70.10 -90.63 -4.45
C ILE A 11 -70.50 -89.15 -4.54
N LEU A 12 -70.34 -88.39 -5.64
CA LEU A 12 -69.75 -88.57 -7.01
C LEU A 12 -69.37 -87.14 -7.53
N ALA A 13 -68.77 -86.81 -8.68
CA ALA A 13 -68.33 -87.51 -9.91
C ALA A 13 -67.13 -86.70 -10.51
N ALA A 14 -66.05 -87.27 -11.06
CA ALA A 14 -65.85 -88.06 -12.31
C ALA A 14 -65.31 -87.20 -13.50
N LEU A 15 -64.00 -86.98 -13.48
CA LEU A 15 -63.19 -86.28 -14.51
C LEU A 15 -62.21 -87.27 -15.17
N VAL A 16 -61.96 -87.15 -16.48
CA VAL A 16 -60.92 -87.89 -17.25
C VAL A 16 -60.44 -86.98 -18.39
N LEU A 17 -59.20 -86.50 -18.52
CA LEU A 17 -57.92 -86.69 -17.81
C LEU A 17 -57.12 -87.97 -18.16
N MET A 18 -56.16 -87.79 -19.09
CA MET A 18 -54.90 -88.55 -19.20
C MET A 18 -53.81 -87.64 -19.81
N LEU A 19 -52.50 -87.81 -19.59
CA LEU A 19 -51.72 -88.10 -18.36
C LEU A 19 -50.23 -88.20 -18.75
N ALA A 20 -49.35 -87.43 -18.11
CA ALA A 20 -47.92 -87.73 -17.99
C ALA A 20 -47.32 -86.91 -16.81
N PRO A 21 -46.82 -87.52 -15.72
CA PRO A 21 -46.41 -86.78 -14.51
C PRO A 21 -44.90 -86.77 -14.25
N SER A 22 -44.43 -85.78 -13.46
CA SER A 22 -43.31 -85.96 -12.51
C SER A 22 -43.25 -84.85 -11.45
N CYS A 23 -42.69 -85.17 -10.28
CA CYS A 23 -42.19 -84.27 -9.22
C CYS A 23 -43.18 -83.29 -8.50
N SER A 24 -43.91 -83.81 -7.51
CA SER A 24 -43.93 -83.33 -6.09
C SER A 24 -43.33 -81.93 -5.78
N ASN A 25 -44.05 -80.95 -5.23
CA ASN A 25 -44.72 -80.94 -3.90
C ASN A 25 -45.82 -79.85 -3.81
N GLU A 26 -46.67 -79.94 -2.78
CA GLU A 26 -47.61 -78.89 -2.36
C GLU A 26 -46.97 -77.97 -1.30
N GLU A 27 -47.25 -76.65 -1.34
CA GLU A 27 -47.86 -75.89 -0.24
C GLU A 27 -48.29 -74.48 -0.73
N GLU A 28 -48.93 -73.70 0.16
CA GLU A 28 -49.93 -72.67 -0.17
C GLU A 28 -49.48 -71.47 -1.03
N TYR A 29 -50.44 -70.94 -1.78
CA TYR A 29 -50.40 -69.55 -2.26
C TYR A 29 -50.52 -68.61 -1.05
N VAL A 30 -49.37 -68.24 -0.47
CA VAL A 30 -49.29 -67.05 0.37
C VAL A 30 -49.25 -65.84 -0.56
N ASP A 31 -50.32 -65.07 -0.55
CA ASP A 31 -50.43 -63.78 -1.21
C ASP A 31 -49.37 -62.84 -0.61
N THR A 32 -48.18 -62.77 -1.22
CA THR A 32 -47.18 -61.78 -0.83
C THR A 32 -47.79 -60.42 -1.11
N PRO A 33 -47.94 -59.53 -0.11
CA PRO A 33 -48.48 -58.21 -0.35
C PRO A 33 -47.52 -57.50 -1.31
N SER A 34 -47.94 -57.34 -2.55
CA SER A 34 -47.29 -56.44 -3.47
C SER A 34 -47.32 -55.07 -2.81
N THR A 35 -46.13 -54.50 -2.55
CA THR A 35 -46.01 -53.10 -2.16
C THR A 35 -46.83 -52.31 -3.18
N PRO A 36 -47.90 -51.58 -2.79
CA PRO A 36 -48.70 -50.87 -3.77
C PRO A 36 -47.78 -49.91 -4.52
N ALA A 37 -47.70 -50.04 -5.84
CA ALA A 37 -46.98 -49.07 -6.67
C ALA A 37 -47.50 -47.68 -6.28
N ARG A 38 -46.60 -46.84 -5.76
CA ARG A 38 -46.99 -45.57 -5.12
C ARG A 38 -47.77 -44.77 -6.16
N GLU A 39 -48.96 -44.27 -5.81
CA GLU A 39 -49.67 -43.33 -6.68
C GLU A 39 -48.69 -42.21 -7.07
N GLY A 40 -48.78 -41.69 -8.30
CA GLY A 40 -47.72 -40.93 -8.99
C GLY A 40 -47.36 -39.55 -8.42
N PHE A 41 -47.47 -39.37 -7.11
CA PHE A 41 -47.25 -38.15 -6.36
C PHE A 41 -46.23 -38.40 -5.23
N ILE A 42 -45.23 -37.54 -5.14
CA ILE A 42 -44.25 -37.50 -4.05
C ILE A 42 -44.55 -36.29 -3.16
N THR A 43 -44.62 -36.48 -1.84
CA THR A 43 -44.79 -35.38 -0.87
C THR A 43 -43.48 -35.11 -0.13
N PHE A 44 -42.81 -34.02 -0.48
CA PHE A 44 -41.64 -33.54 0.24
C PHE A 44 -42.04 -32.92 1.58
N ARG A 45 -41.18 -33.11 2.59
CA ARG A 45 -41.26 -32.46 3.91
C ARG A 45 -40.15 -31.43 4.02
N LEU A 46 -40.53 -30.16 4.03
CA LEU A 46 -39.66 -29.00 4.07
C LEU A 46 -39.53 -28.51 5.51
N GLN A 47 -38.31 -28.39 6.00
CA GLN A 47 -38.05 -27.75 7.30
C GLN A 47 -38.28 -26.24 7.18
N GLY A 48 -39.48 -25.79 7.56
CA GLY A 48 -39.97 -24.41 7.47
C GLY A 48 -41.30 -24.26 8.22
N LYS A 49 -41.66 -23.04 8.65
CA LYS A 49 -42.79 -22.81 9.57
C LYS A 49 -43.69 -21.67 9.06
N ARG A 50 -45.01 -21.87 9.04
CA ARG A 50 -45.98 -20.85 8.58
C ARG A 50 -46.41 -19.87 9.68
N GLN A 51 -46.37 -20.28 10.95
CA GLN A 51 -46.73 -19.48 12.14
C GLN A 51 -45.95 -19.95 13.41
N PRO A 52 -45.86 -19.14 14.48
CA PRO A 52 -44.92 -19.37 15.59
C PRO A 52 -45.37 -20.40 16.64
N VAL A 53 -44.39 -20.95 17.37
CA VAL A 53 -44.60 -21.80 18.56
C VAL A 53 -43.66 -21.32 19.68
N SER A 54 -44.14 -21.30 20.93
CA SER A 54 -43.51 -20.56 22.03
C SER A 54 -42.34 -21.28 22.72
N TYR A 55 -41.14 -21.21 22.14
CA TYR A 55 -39.85 -21.12 22.84
C TYR A 55 -38.90 -20.26 21.98
N ALA A 56 -37.86 -19.68 22.58
CA ALA A 56 -37.05 -18.62 21.94
C ALA A 56 -36.28 -19.14 20.71
N THR A 57 -36.78 -18.84 19.51
CA THR A 57 -36.12 -19.13 18.24
C THR A 57 -35.29 -17.93 17.77
N ILE A 58 -34.01 -18.17 17.42
CA ILE A 58 -33.07 -17.11 16.99
C ILE A 58 -33.54 -16.40 15.70
N ALA A 59 -34.11 -17.16 14.76
CA ALA A 59 -34.67 -16.61 13.52
C ALA A 59 -36.12 -16.13 13.72
N THR A 60 -36.47 -14.96 13.17
CA THR A 60 -37.82 -14.37 13.32
C THR A 60 -38.88 -15.15 12.54
N ALA A 61 -40.18 -14.92 12.81
CA ALA A 61 -41.26 -15.58 12.06
C ALA A 61 -41.15 -15.31 10.54
N ASN A 62 -40.92 -14.04 10.16
CA ASN A 62 -40.83 -13.64 8.75
C ASN A 62 -39.54 -14.12 8.08
N GLU A 63 -38.44 -14.27 8.82
CA GLU A 63 -37.21 -14.91 8.31
C GLU A 63 -37.39 -16.40 8.01
N ASN A 64 -38.36 -17.07 8.63
CA ASN A 64 -38.68 -18.49 8.43
C ASN A 64 -39.86 -18.74 7.46
N ALA A 65 -40.51 -17.69 6.98
CA ALA A 65 -41.69 -17.79 6.11
C ALA A 65 -41.36 -18.35 4.72
N VAL A 66 -42.29 -19.12 4.16
CA VAL A 66 -42.24 -19.68 2.81
C VAL A 66 -43.58 -19.39 2.14
N ASP A 67 -43.67 -18.21 1.52
CA ASP A 67 -44.92 -17.66 0.95
C ASP A 67 -45.09 -18.04 -0.53
N SER A 68 -44.00 -18.46 -1.19
CA SER A 68 -44.05 -19.12 -2.49
C SER A 68 -42.98 -20.21 -2.57
N LEU A 69 -43.26 -21.29 -3.31
CA LEU A 69 -42.30 -22.37 -3.57
C LEU A 69 -42.36 -22.83 -5.03
N GLU A 70 -41.21 -22.83 -5.69
CA GLU A 70 -41.01 -23.49 -6.98
C GLU A 70 -40.09 -24.72 -6.81
N ILE A 71 -40.44 -25.82 -7.48
CA ILE A 71 -39.67 -27.07 -7.47
C ILE A 71 -39.33 -27.45 -8.91
N TYR A 72 -38.04 -27.55 -9.21
CA TYR A 72 -37.49 -27.85 -10.54
C TYR A 72 -36.94 -29.27 -10.51
N MET A 73 -37.50 -30.15 -11.35
CA MET A 73 -37.10 -31.56 -11.40
C MET A 73 -36.33 -31.85 -12.69
N PHE A 74 -35.10 -32.31 -12.56
CA PHE A 74 -34.20 -32.72 -13.63
C PHE A 74 -34.09 -34.25 -13.67
N ASN A 75 -33.95 -34.82 -14.87
CA ASN A 75 -33.64 -36.25 -15.01
C ASN A 75 -32.13 -36.50 -14.98
N ASP A 76 -31.72 -37.68 -14.54
CA ASP A 76 -30.36 -38.16 -14.73
C ASP A 76 -30.14 -38.65 -16.17
N ARG A 77 -29.04 -38.20 -16.80
CA ARG A 77 -28.57 -38.57 -18.15
C ARG A 77 -27.07 -38.86 -18.19
N SER A 78 -26.48 -39.10 -17.01
CA SER A 78 -25.04 -39.39 -16.86
C SER A 78 -24.63 -40.70 -17.52
N ALA A 79 -25.55 -41.68 -17.62
CA ALA A 79 -25.32 -42.94 -18.34
C ALA A 79 -25.09 -42.73 -19.85
N GLU A 80 -25.80 -41.78 -20.46
CA GLU A 80 -25.62 -41.37 -21.87
C GLU A 80 -24.45 -40.40 -22.08
N SER A 81 -23.79 -39.94 -21.00
CA SER A 81 -22.80 -38.85 -21.03
C SER A 81 -23.38 -37.54 -21.59
N LEU A 82 -24.65 -37.24 -21.28
CA LEU A 82 -25.37 -36.05 -21.75
C LEU A 82 -25.79 -35.16 -20.57
N PRO A 83 -25.94 -33.84 -20.77
CA PRO A 83 -26.38 -32.94 -19.71
C PRO A 83 -27.82 -33.27 -19.28
N ASN A 84 -28.03 -33.32 -17.96
CA ASN A 84 -29.34 -33.46 -17.32
C ASN A 84 -30.27 -32.30 -17.74
N LEU A 85 -31.54 -32.59 -18.01
CA LEU A 85 -32.51 -31.61 -18.54
C LEU A 85 -33.69 -31.41 -17.59
N LEU A 86 -34.13 -30.17 -17.48
CA LEU A 86 -35.34 -29.81 -16.75
C LEU A 86 -36.56 -30.55 -17.34
N GLN A 87 -37.25 -31.34 -16.55
CA GLN A 87 -38.42 -32.12 -16.98
C GLN A 87 -39.74 -31.44 -16.65
N LYS A 88 -39.85 -30.84 -15.45
CA LYS A 88 -41.06 -30.18 -14.95
C LYS A 88 -40.70 -29.14 -13.89
N VAL A 89 -41.45 -28.04 -13.88
CA VAL A 89 -41.49 -27.07 -12.79
C VAL A 89 -42.84 -27.21 -12.10
N PHE A 90 -42.83 -27.43 -10.79
CA PHE A 90 -44.01 -27.39 -9.94
C PHE A 90 -44.05 -26.04 -9.23
N ARG A 91 -45.22 -25.41 -9.18
CA ARG A 91 -45.44 -24.13 -8.51
C ARG A 91 -46.47 -24.37 -7.42
N VAL A 92 -46.05 -24.27 -6.18
CA VAL A 92 -46.87 -24.52 -5.00
C VAL A 92 -47.19 -23.15 -4.39
N SER A 93 -48.47 -22.80 -4.29
CA SER A 93 -48.87 -21.54 -3.64
C SER A 93 -48.74 -21.67 -2.12
N SER A 94 -48.73 -20.53 -1.42
CA SER A 94 -48.82 -20.51 0.04
C SER A 94 -49.99 -21.34 0.58
N ASP A 95 -51.12 -21.40 -0.13
CA ASP A 95 -52.31 -22.12 0.31
C ASP A 95 -52.26 -23.63 0.03
N ASP A 96 -51.44 -24.07 -0.93
CA ASP A 96 -51.15 -25.50 -1.18
C ASP A 96 -50.08 -26.06 -0.21
N LEU A 97 -49.36 -25.20 0.52
CA LEU A 97 -48.39 -25.60 1.55
C LEU A 97 -49.10 -25.95 2.87
N GLU A 98 -49.52 -27.21 2.98
CA GLU A 98 -49.99 -27.80 4.25
C GLU A 98 -48.88 -27.76 5.31
N GLN A 99 -49.17 -27.24 6.50
CA GLN A 99 -48.29 -27.40 7.66
C GLN A 99 -48.69 -28.66 8.44
N GLN A 100 -47.72 -29.55 8.70
CA GLN A 100 -47.89 -30.66 9.63
C GLN A 100 -46.70 -30.70 10.61
N ASP A 101 -47.02 -30.69 11.91
CA ASP A 101 -46.05 -30.61 12.99
C ASP A 101 -45.09 -29.40 12.82
N THR A 102 -43.80 -29.65 12.56
CA THR A 102 -42.78 -28.61 12.32
C THR A 102 -42.50 -28.30 10.86
N ASP A 103 -43.11 -29.05 9.94
CA ASP A 103 -42.69 -29.12 8.54
C ASP A 103 -43.82 -28.60 7.60
N LEU A 104 -43.43 -28.06 6.45
CA LEU A 104 -44.33 -27.77 5.34
C LEU A 104 -44.30 -28.91 4.32
N LYS A 105 -45.45 -29.29 3.78
CA LYS A 105 -45.54 -30.28 2.71
C LYS A 105 -45.57 -29.61 1.34
N ALA A 106 -44.92 -30.24 0.37
CA ALA A 106 -45.08 -29.92 -1.04
C ALA A 106 -45.23 -31.22 -1.86
N THR A 107 -46.40 -31.43 -2.45
CA THR A 107 -46.69 -32.62 -3.26
C THR A 107 -46.46 -32.35 -4.75
N VAL A 108 -45.70 -33.22 -5.41
CA VAL A 108 -45.34 -33.10 -6.84
C VAL A 108 -45.75 -34.35 -7.63
N ASP A 109 -46.22 -34.13 -8.86
CA ASP A 109 -46.60 -35.18 -9.81
C ASP A 109 -45.39 -35.73 -10.59
N VAL A 110 -45.06 -36.99 -10.30
CA VAL A 110 -44.03 -37.82 -10.93
C VAL A 110 -44.61 -38.97 -11.76
N THR A 111 -45.92 -38.96 -12.05
CA THR A 111 -46.63 -40.04 -12.74
C THR A 111 -45.92 -40.46 -14.03
N GLY A 112 -45.63 -41.76 -14.16
CA GLY A 112 -44.97 -42.34 -15.34
C GLY A 112 -43.47 -42.05 -15.43
N ARG A 113 -42.80 -41.72 -14.32
CA ARG A 113 -41.34 -41.58 -14.22
C ARG A 113 -40.77 -42.59 -13.24
N THR A 114 -39.56 -43.04 -13.54
CA THR A 114 -38.75 -43.96 -12.71
C THR A 114 -37.29 -43.51 -12.78
N GLY A 115 -36.43 -44.09 -11.95
CA GLY A 115 -35.00 -43.80 -11.92
C GLY A 115 -34.63 -42.44 -11.31
N LYS A 116 -33.34 -42.12 -11.38
CA LYS A 116 -32.72 -41.03 -10.64
C LYS A 116 -33.12 -39.64 -11.15
N HIS A 117 -33.50 -38.77 -10.22
CA HIS A 117 -33.91 -37.40 -10.48
C HIS A 117 -33.32 -36.44 -9.44
N THR A 118 -32.95 -35.23 -9.89
CA THR A 118 -32.53 -34.13 -9.01
C THR A 118 -33.68 -33.13 -8.88
N PHE A 119 -34.06 -32.81 -7.64
CA PHE A 119 -35.05 -31.81 -7.31
C PHE A 119 -34.36 -30.59 -6.68
N TYR A 120 -34.63 -29.41 -7.24
CA TYR A 120 -34.21 -28.13 -6.70
C TYR A 120 -35.42 -27.35 -6.19
N PHE A 121 -35.32 -26.82 -4.98
CA PHE A 121 -36.40 -26.12 -4.28
C PHE A 121 -36.03 -24.66 -4.15
N VAL A 122 -36.98 -23.75 -4.41
CA VAL A 122 -36.78 -22.31 -4.39
C VAL A 122 -37.95 -21.66 -3.67
N ALA A 123 -37.71 -21.26 -2.42
CA ALA A 123 -38.67 -20.55 -1.58
C ALA A 123 -38.50 -19.04 -1.75
N ASN A 124 -39.63 -18.32 -1.82
CA ASN A 124 -39.71 -16.86 -1.90
C ASN A 124 -39.03 -16.24 -3.15
N GLY A 125 -38.85 -17.06 -4.20
CA GLY A 125 -38.31 -16.62 -5.49
C GLY A 125 -39.33 -15.92 -6.40
N LYS A 126 -40.62 -15.86 -6.04
CA LYS A 126 -41.67 -15.34 -6.93
C LYS A 126 -41.95 -13.85 -6.77
N ASP A 127 -41.81 -13.31 -5.56
CA ASP A 127 -41.92 -11.87 -5.30
C ASP A 127 -40.61 -11.15 -5.68
N ASN A 128 -39.51 -11.90 -5.75
CA ASN A 128 -38.28 -11.58 -6.50
C ASN A 128 -38.42 -12.07 -7.96
N ALA A 129 -39.40 -11.49 -8.67
CA ALA A 129 -40.05 -12.08 -9.85
C ALA A 129 -39.18 -12.32 -11.11
N SER A 130 -37.85 -12.19 -11.06
CA SER A 130 -36.94 -12.58 -12.15
C SER A 130 -35.74 -13.43 -11.70
N ALA A 131 -35.64 -13.80 -10.42
CA ALA A 131 -34.45 -14.35 -9.75
C ALA A 131 -33.88 -15.71 -10.25
N LEU A 132 -34.46 -16.30 -11.31
CA LEU A 132 -33.93 -17.46 -12.04
C LEU A 132 -34.09 -17.33 -13.58
N GLY A 133 -34.72 -16.25 -14.06
CA GLY A 133 -35.10 -16.04 -15.45
C GLY A 133 -36.10 -17.07 -16.00
N ASN A 134 -36.31 -17.04 -17.32
CA ASN A 134 -37.10 -18.06 -18.01
C ASN A 134 -36.33 -19.39 -18.08
N VAL A 135 -37.00 -20.49 -17.73
CA VAL A 135 -36.50 -21.86 -17.86
C VAL A 135 -37.51 -22.71 -18.63
N ASN A 136 -37.04 -23.63 -19.45
CA ASN A 136 -37.86 -24.40 -20.40
C ASN A 136 -37.65 -25.90 -20.20
N ALA A 137 -38.75 -26.63 -19.97
CA ALA A 137 -38.71 -28.08 -19.89
C ALA A 137 -38.24 -28.69 -21.22
N GLY A 138 -37.35 -29.68 -21.15
CA GLY A 138 -36.70 -30.31 -22.30
C GLY A 138 -35.58 -29.49 -22.96
N ALA A 139 -35.27 -28.29 -22.47
CA ALA A 139 -34.27 -27.40 -23.09
C ALA A 139 -33.25 -26.77 -22.12
N THR A 140 -33.65 -26.40 -20.90
CA THR A 140 -32.73 -25.89 -19.87
C THR A 140 -31.96 -27.07 -19.25
N THR A 141 -30.62 -26.99 -19.26
CA THR A 141 -29.78 -28.00 -18.57
C THR A 141 -29.68 -27.74 -17.07
N GLU A 142 -29.24 -28.74 -16.29
CA GLU A 142 -28.92 -28.55 -14.87
C GLU A 142 -27.77 -27.55 -14.67
N GLU A 143 -26.86 -27.45 -15.64
CA GLU A 143 -25.72 -26.53 -15.66
C GLU A 143 -26.18 -25.06 -15.86
N ASP A 144 -26.96 -24.78 -16.92
CA ASP A 144 -27.59 -23.46 -17.19
C ASP A 144 -28.48 -22.95 -16.05
N PHE A 145 -28.91 -23.85 -15.16
CA PHE A 145 -29.79 -23.57 -14.02
C PHE A 145 -29.02 -23.28 -12.73
N LEU A 146 -27.85 -23.91 -12.53
CA LEU A 146 -26.99 -23.64 -11.38
C LEU A 146 -26.27 -22.29 -11.49
N GLU A 147 -26.00 -21.80 -12.70
CA GLU A 147 -25.45 -20.46 -12.95
C GLU A 147 -26.41 -19.30 -12.60
N ARG A 148 -27.66 -19.58 -12.19
CA ARG A 148 -28.69 -18.55 -12.03
C ARG A 148 -28.53 -17.73 -10.75
N LEU A 149 -28.63 -16.41 -10.92
CA LEU A 149 -28.43 -15.39 -9.90
C LEU A 149 -29.77 -14.76 -9.48
N SER A 150 -29.85 -14.38 -8.20
CA SER A 150 -30.94 -13.56 -7.68
C SER A 150 -31.09 -12.23 -8.42
N ASP A 151 -32.25 -11.59 -8.27
CA ASP A 151 -32.43 -10.21 -8.75
C ASP A 151 -31.43 -9.24 -8.09
N VAL A 152 -31.10 -8.15 -8.80
CA VAL A 152 -30.18 -7.11 -8.32
C VAL A 152 -30.86 -6.30 -7.22
N GLN A 153 -30.30 -6.32 -6.01
CA GLN A 153 -30.81 -5.50 -4.92
C GLN A 153 -30.59 -4.00 -5.22
N SER A 154 -31.68 -3.24 -5.30
CA SER A 154 -31.69 -1.78 -5.46
C SER A 154 -31.89 -1.04 -4.14
N GLY A 155 -32.02 -1.78 -3.04
CA GLY A 155 -32.16 -1.30 -1.67
C GLY A 155 -31.80 -2.41 -0.68
N LEU A 156 -32.16 -2.22 0.59
CA LEU A 156 -32.00 -3.26 1.62
C LEU A 156 -32.96 -4.43 1.36
N LEU A 157 -32.50 -5.66 1.57
CA LEU A 157 -33.32 -6.87 1.41
C LEU A 157 -34.35 -6.99 2.54
N GLY A 158 -35.58 -7.38 2.19
CA GLY A 158 -36.68 -7.62 3.13
C GLY A 158 -37.02 -9.11 3.27
N THR A 159 -37.74 -9.44 4.35
CA THR A 159 -38.42 -10.75 4.50
C THR A 159 -39.73 -10.77 3.69
N PRO A 160 -40.16 -11.92 3.13
CA PRO A 160 -39.61 -13.27 3.30
C PRO A 160 -38.35 -13.49 2.44
N LEU A 161 -37.38 -14.24 2.97
CA LEU A 161 -36.04 -14.35 2.37
C LEU A 161 -35.95 -15.47 1.33
N LEU A 162 -35.21 -15.26 0.25
CA LEU A 162 -34.86 -16.30 -0.73
C LEU A 162 -34.14 -17.46 -0.02
N MET A 163 -34.71 -18.67 -0.11
CA MET A 163 -34.10 -19.90 0.38
C MET A 163 -34.12 -20.98 -0.68
N THR A 164 -33.12 -21.86 -0.71
CA THR A 164 -33.12 -23.00 -1.63
C THR A 164 -32.67 -24.29 -0.98
N ALA A 165 -32.92 -25.41 -1.68
CA ALA A 165 -32.38 -26.73 -1.35
C ALA A 165 -32.16 -27.56 -2.61
N ARG A 166 -31.27 -28.56 -2.51
CA ARG A 166 -31.08 -29.62 -3.50
C ARG A 166 -31.40 -30.96 -2.86
N LYS A 167 -32.13 -31.82 -3.56
CA LYS A 167 -32.39 -33.21 -3.16
C LYS A 167 -32.22 -34.13 -4.36
N ILE A 168 -31.44 -35.20 -4.19
CA ILE A 168 -31.32 -36.27 -5.18
C ILE A 168 -32.19 -37.43 -4.70
N ILE A 169 -33.01 -37.97 -5.59
CA ILE A 169 -33.85 -39.16 -5.37
C ILE A 169 -33.33 -40.23 -6.34
N ASN A 170 -32.89 -41.38 -5.81
CA ASN A 170 -32.22 -42.42 -6.60
C ASN A 170 -33.18 -43.21 -7.50
N ASP A 171 -34.41 -43.43 -7.03
CA ASP A 171 -35.56 -43.76 -7.87
C ASP A 171 -36.80 -43.06 -7.32
N VAL A 172 -37.57 -42.42 -8.19
CA VAL A 172 -38.81 -41.71 -7.82
C VAL A 172 -40.00 -42.65 -7.61
N GLU A 173 -39.94 -43.89 -8.11
CA GLU A 173 -40.96 -44.93 -7.86
C GLU A 173 -40.80 -45.52 -6.44
N ASP A 174 -39.56 -45.81 -6.03
CA ASP A 174 -39.21 -46.43 -4.74
C ASP A 174 -38.89 -45.44 -3.59
N ALA A 175 -39.07 -44.13 -3.80
CA ALA A 175 -38.65 -43.08 -2.86
C ALA A 175 -39.30 -43.23 -1.46
N LYS A 176 -38.48 -43.31 -0.41
CA LYS A 176 -38.94 -43.52 0.98
C LYS A 176 -39.10 -42.19 1.71
N ASP A 177 -39.94 -42.13 2.73
CA ASP A 177 -40.30 -40.84 3.35
C ASP A 177 -39.11 -40.09 4.01
N ASP A 178 -38.02 -40.75 4.37
CA ASP A 178 -36.77 -40.10 4.79
C ASP A 178 -35.96 -39.51 3.62
N ASP A 179 -36.05 -40.12 2.44
CA ASP A 179 -35.57 -39.55 1.18
C ASP A 179 -36.38 -38.30 0.77
N LEU A 180 -37.49 -37.99 1.45
CA LEU A 180 -38.35 -36.84 1.15
C LEU A 180 -38.19 -35.66 2.12
N LYS A 181 -37.29 -35.75 3.10
CA LYS A 181 -36.91 -34.63 4.00
C LYS A 181 -35.97 -33.64 3.31
N VAL A 182 -36.30 -32.34 3.36
CA VAL A 182 -35.58 -31.25 2.67
C VAL A 182 -35.36 -30.09 3.64
N LYS A 183 -34.10 -29.65 3.81
CA LYS A 183 -33.75 -28.45 4.58
C LYS A 183 -33.52 -27.28 3.63
N LEU A 184 -34.39 -26.26 3.69
CA LEU A 184 -34.17 -24.99 2.99
C LEU A 184 -33.07 -24.20 3.71
N LEU A 185 -32.19 -23.58 2.94
CA LEU A 185 -31.12 -22.70 3.43
C LEU A 185 -31.27 -21.31 2.79
N ARG A 186 -31.23 -20.27 3.61
CA ARG A 186 -31.29 -18.86 3.17
C ARG A 186 -30.09 -18.56 2.27
N ARG A 187 -30.27 -17.77 1.21
CA ARG A 187 -29.20 -17.39 0.26
C ARG A 187 -28.49 -16.07 0.62
N VAL A 188 -28.72 -15.59 1.84
CA VAL A 188 -28.13 -14.38 2.43
C VAL A 188 -27.57 -14.68 3.82
N ALA A 189 -26.71 -13.80 4.31
CA ALA A 189 -26.32 -13.66 5.70
C ALA A 189 -27.23 -12.64 6.42
N ARG A 190 -27.44 -12.81 7.72
CA ARG A 190 -28.12 -11.82 8.60
C ARG A 190 -27.10 -11.00 9.38
N PHE A 191 -27.33 -9.71 9.51
CA PHE A 191 -26.53 -8.80 10.33
C PHE A 191 -27.37 -8.14 11.43
N ASP A 192 -26.91 -8.37 12.66
CA ASP A 192 -27.39 -7.77 13.90
C ASP A 192 -26.36 -6.76 14.42
N VAL A 193 -26.78 -5.80 15.23
CA VAL A 193 -25.87 -4.71 15.68
C VAL A 193 -26.10 -4.37 17.15
N ILE A 194 -25.01 -4.39 17.93
CA ILE A 194 -24.99 -4.02 19.35
C ILE A 194 -23.91 -2.96 19.65
N ASN A 195 -24.30 -1.95 20.42
CA ASN A 195 -23.39 -1.00 21.05
C ASN A 195 -23.96 -0.57 22.40
N ASP A 196 -23.08 -0.32 23.37
CA ASP A 196 -23.38 0.40 24.61
C ASP A 196 -22.57 1.69 24.59
N ALA A 197 -23.19 2.82 24.26
CA ALA A 197 -22.50 4.11 24.24
C ALA A 197 -22.01 4.57 25.63
N SER A 198 -22.57 4.03 26.72
CA SER A 198 -22.12 4.31 28.09
C SER A 198 -20.85 3.52 28.46
N GLU A 199 -20.65 2.36 27.84
CA GLU A 199 -19.40 1.60 27.96
C GLU A 199 -18.34 2.08 26.95
N THR A 200 -18.70 2.20 25.67
CA THR A 200 -17.74 2.46 24.57
C THR A 200 -17.38 3.94 24.42
N ASN A 201 -18.21 4.86 24.92
CA ASN A 201 -18.17 6.31 24.64
C ASN A 201 -18.35 6.69 23.15
N PHE A 202 -18.76 5.73 22.31
CA PHE A 202 -19.10 5.94 20.91
C PHE A 202 -20.61 5.79 20.72
N THR A 203 -21.24 6.75 20.03
CA THR A 203 -22.65 6.68 19.63
C THR A 203 -22.69 6.45 18.13
N ILE A 204 -23.10 5.26 17.67
CA ILE A 204 -23.34 4.98 16.26
C ILE A 204 -24.52 5.84 15.80
N GLU A 205 -24.31 6.57 14.72
CA GLU A 205 -25.31 7.37 14.02
C GLU A 205 -25.85 6.62 12.80
N ASN A 206 -24.95 6.06 11.98
CA ASN A 206 -25.25 5.39 10.71
C ASN A 206 -24.43 4.10 10.49
N ILE A 207 -24.88 3.24 9.58
CA ILE A 207 -24.11 2.12 9.02
C ILE A 207 -24.07 2.26 7.50
N ILE A 208 -22.88 2.03 6.94
CA ILE A 208 -22.49 2.27 5.56
C ILE A 208 -21.91 0.97 5.01
N ILE A 209 -22.39 0.54 3.84
CA ILE A 209 -22.04 -0.76 3.26
C ILE A 209 -21.73 -0.57 1.77
N GLU A 210 -20.45 -0.73 1.41
CA GLU A 210 -19.90 -0.39 0.10
C GLU A 210 -19.20 -1.57 -0.57
N ASN A 211 -19.13 -1.54 -1.91
CA ASN A 211 -18.49 -2.57 -2.74
C ASN A 211 -18.99 -4.02 -2.41
N VAL A 212 -20.26 -4.14 -2.01
CA VAL A 212 -20.94 -5.41 -1.73
C VAL A 212 -21.54 -6.00 -2.99
N LYS A 213 -21.55 -7.33 -3.07
CA LYS A 213 -22.32 -8.08 -4.08
C LYS A 213 -23.80 -7.73 -3.94
N LEU A 214 -24.41 -7.29 -5.05
CA LEU A 214 -25.83 -6.93 -5.13
C LEU A 214 -26.73 -8.10 -5.55
N GLN A 215 -26.13 -9.27 -5.80
CA GLN A 215 -26.78 -10.52 -6.18
C GLN A 215 -26.06 -11.69 -5.53
N GLY A 216 -26.74 -12.84 -5.42
CA GLY A 216 -26.16 -14.10 -4.99
C GLY A 216 -26.66 -15.29 -5.81
N HIS A 217 -25.92 -16.38 -5.78
CA HIS A 217 -26.26 -17.61 -6.50
C HIS A 217 -27.45 -18.29 -5.84
N ALA A 218 -28.43 -18.74 -6.63
CA ALA A 218 -29.59 -19.44 -6.09
C ALA A 218 -29.19 -20.78 -5.43
N PHE A 219 -28.17 -21.45 -5.96
CA PHE A 219 -27.64 -22.71 -5.43
C PHE A 219 -26.13 -22.59 -5.12
N GLY A 220 -25.58 -23.55 -4.38
CA GLY A 220 -24.27 -23.45 -3.76
C GLY A 220 -23.07 -23.54 -4.71
N ASP A 221 -21.98 -22.92 -4.26
CA ASP A 221 -20.75 -22.50 -4.93
C ASP A 221 -19.85 -23.70 -5.37
N ALA A 222 -20.39 -24.66 -6.13
CA ALA A 222 -19.72 -25.94 -6.40
C ALA A 222 -20.04 -26.59 -7.74
N THR A 223 -19.20 -26.36 -8.77
CA THR A 223 -18.65 -27.43 -9.67
C THR A 223 -17.49 -26.96 -10.59
N GLY A 224 -16.67 -25.98 -10.19
CA GLY A 224 -15.46 -25.61 -10.96
C GLY A 224 -15.72 -24.91 -12.31
N ILE A 225 -16.96 -24.44 -12.51
CA ILE A 225 -17.36 -23.50 -13.56
C ILE A 225 -16.81 -22.11 -13.19
N PRO A 226 -16.40 -21.25 -14.16
CA PRO A 226 -15.96 -19.89 -13.84
C PRO A 226 -17.11 -19.06 -13.24
N GLU A 227 -16.99 -18.66 -11.98
CA GLU A 227 -18.01 -17.87 -11.29
C GLU A 227 -18.32 -16.57 -12.05
N PRO A 228 -19.58 -16.31 -12.47
CA PRO A 228 -19.93 -15.08 -13.16
C PRO A 228 -19.70 -13.85 -12.27
N THR A 229 -19.14 -12.78 -12.85
CA THR A 229 -18.85 -11.54 -12.12
C THR A 229 -20.13 -10.88 -11.61
N LEU A 230 -20.46 -11.15 -10.35
CA LEU A 230 -21.62 -10.57 -9.66
C LEU A 230 -21.53 -9.04 -9.63
N ALA A 231 -22.66 -8.37 -9.87
CA ALA A 231 -22.76 -6.93 -9.74
C ALA A 231 -22.37 -6.48 -8.32
N LYS A 232 -21.58 -5.41 -8.21
CA LYS A 232 -21.19 -4.79 -6.94
C LYS A 232 -21.68 -3.34 -6.86
N GLY A 233 -21.89 -2.84 -5.64
CA GLY A 233 -22.22 -1.43 -5.39
C GLY A 233 -22.32 -1.09 -3.91
N THR A 234 -22.89 0.08 -3.64
CA THR A 234 -23.15 0.61 -2.30
C THR A 234 -24.64 0.49 -1.98
N LEU A 235 -24.98 0.03 -0.78
CA LEU A 235 -26.36 -0.05 -0.29
C LEU A 235 -26.84 1.30 0.28
N PRO A 236 -28.17 1.49 0.46
CA PRO A 236 -28.69 2.66 1.16
C PRO A 236 -28.09 2.81 2.57
N LEU A 237 -27.86 4.07 2.97
CA LEU A 237 -27.45 4.42 4.33
C LEU A 237 -28.47 3.90 5.35
N ILE A 238 -28.01 3.15 6.36
CA ILE A 238 -28.84 2.69 7.48
C ILE A 238 -28.69 3.70 8.61
N GLU A 239 -29.73 4.49 8.89
CA GLU A 239 -29.75 5.50 9.96
C GLU A 239 -29.95 4.85 11.34
N TYR A 240 -28.98 4.03 11.79
CA TYR A 240 -29.03 3.22 13.02
C TYR A 240 -29.50 3.99 14.25
N SER A 241 -29.13 5.27 14.40
CA SER A 241 -29.58 6.14 15.49
C SER A 241 -31.11 6.34 15.59
N LYS A 242 -31.89 5.97 14.56
CA LYS A 242 -33.36 5.99 14.58
C LYS A 242 -33.99 4.68 15.04
N GLU A 243 -33.21 3.61 15.15
CA GLU A 243 -33.70 2.29 15.53
C GLU A 243 -34.02 2.17 17.03
N ALA A 244 -34.99 1.34 17.36
CA ALA A 244 -35.38 1.11 18.74
C ALA A 244 -34.23 0.44 19.52
N ASN A 245 -33.85 1.04 20.65
CA ASN A 245 -32.74 0.62 21.51
C ASN A 245 -31.32 0.85 20.94
N ALA A 246 -31.18 1.65 19.88
CA ALA A 246 -29.88 2.02 19.31
C ALA A 246 -28.92 2.57 20.38
N ASN A 247 -27.71 2.01 20.44
CA ASN A 247 -26.66 2.36 21.41
C ASN A 247 -26.96 2.06 22.91
N THR A 248 -28.04 1.34 23.24
CA THR A 248 -28.47 1.08 24.64
C THR A 248 -28.15 -0.35 25.14
N ALA A 249 -26.96 -0.86 24.83
CA ALA A 249 -26.48 -2.20 25.24
C ALA A 249 -27.35 -3.39 24.78
N THR A 250 -28.33 -3.14 23.92
CA THR A 250 -29.31 -4.11 23.42
C THR A 250 -28.98 -4.43 21.96
N THR A 251 -28.97 -5.71 21.59
CA THR A 251 -28.81 -6.10 20.18
C THR A 251 -30.04 -5.67 19.38
N ILE A 252 -29.84 -4.89 18.34
CA ILE A 252 -30.83 -4.71 17.28
C ILE A 252 -30.67 -5.87 16.31
N GLU A 253 -31.70 -6.72 16.27
CA GLU A 253 -31.72 -7.94 15.49
C GLU A 253 -32.26 -7.71 14.07
N SER A 254 -31.74 -8.47 13.10
CA SER A 254 -32.22 -8.52 11.71
C SER A 254 -32.16 -7.17 10.97
N LEU A 255 -31.18 -6.32 11.31
CA LEU A 255 -31.09 -4.94 10.81
C LEU A 255 -30.84 -4.87 9.30
N PHE A 256 -30.00 -5.76 8.76
CA PHE A 256 -29.82 -5.92 7.32
C PHE A 256 -29.38 -7.33 6.95
N TYR A 257 -29.39 -7.63 5.64
CA TYR A 257 -28.93 -8.89 5.07
C TYR A 257 -28.00 -8.62 3.89
N LEU A 258 -27.03 -9.51 3.66
CA LEU A 258 -26.11 -9.43 2.52
C LEU A 258 -26.01 -10.77 1.79
N TYR A 259 -25.76 -10.73 0.48
CA TYR A 259 -25.33 -11.92 -0.26
C TYR A 259 -23.89 -12.32 0.10
N PRO A 260 -23.50 -13.61 -0.05
CA PRO A 260 -22.21 -14.12 0.41
C PRO A 260 -21.02 -13.39 -0.24
N THR A 261 -20.27 -12.62 0.54
CA THR A 261 -19.23 -11.70 0.08
C THR A 261 -17.98 -11.78 0.96
N GLU A 262 -16.89 -11.15 0.53
CA GLU A 262 -15.65 -11.11 1.31
C GLU A 262 -15.40 -9.67 1.79
N ILE A 263 -15.21 -9.50 3.10
CA ILE A 263 -14.88 -8.21 3.73
C ILE A 263 -13.38 -7.91 3.56
N GLY A 264 -13.01 -6.63 3.45
CA GLY A 264 -11.62 -6.18 3.44
C GLY A 264 -11.43 -4.87 2.65
N ALA A 265 -10.27 -4.23 2.79
CA ALA A 265 -10.01 -2.88 2.28
C ALA A 265 -10.32 -2.67 0.78
N ASP A 266 -9.89 -3.59 -0.09
CA ASP A 266 -10.20 -3.56 -1.54
C ASP A 266 -11.42 -4.44 -1.93
N LYS A 267 -12.13 -4.96 -0.92
CA LYS A 267 -13.23 -5.92 -1.06
C LYS A 267 -14.53 -5.26 -0.61
N SER A 268 -15.47 -6.00 -0.01
CA SER A 268 -16.67 -5.38 0.56
C SER A 268 -16.32 -4.66 1.86
N ILE A 269 -16.87 -3.47 2.06
CA ILE A 269 -16.61 -2.64 3.24
C ILE A 269 -17.91 -2.48 4.02
N ILE A 270 -17.84 -2.73 5.33
CA ILE A 270 -18.89 -2.40 6.29
C ILE A 270 -18.27 -1.42 7.29
N SER A 271 -18.86 -0.23 7.39
CA SER A 271 -18.41 0.87 8.23
C SER A 271 -19.55 1.35 9.12
N VAL A 272 -19.28 1.51 10.42
CA VAL A 272 -20.18 2.25 11.33
C VAL A 272 -19.68 3.69 11.46
N GLU A 273 -20.58 4.64 11.31
CA GLU A 273 -20.32 6.07 11.48
C GLU A 273 -21.02 6.56 12.76
N GLY A 274 -20.39 7.50 13.47
CA GLY A 274 -20.98 8.08 14.66
C GLY A 274 -20.08 9.10 15.35
N THR A 275 -20.35 9.37 16.62
CA THR A 275 -19.60 10.33 17.45
C THR A 275 -18.92 9.64 18.63
N PHE A 276 -17.59 9.75 18.73
CA PHE A 276 -16.76 9.31 19.86
C PHE A 276 -16.27 10.53 20.64
N LEU A 277 -16.58 10.60 21.94
CA LEU A 277 -16.17 11.71 22.83
C LEU A 277 -16.46 13.15 22.32
N GLY A 278 -17.39 13.30 21.36
CA GLY A 278 -17.76 14.58 20.75
C GLY A 278 -17.15 14.84 19.36
N GLU A 279 -16.29 13.96 18.85
CA GLU A 279 -15.81 13.99 17.46
C GLU A 279 -16.47 12.92 16.58
N ARG A 280 -16.80 13.26 15.33
CA ARG A 280 -17.24 12.28 14.33
C ARG A 280 -16.10 11.29 14.05
N ARG A 281 -16.45 10.01 13.94
CA ARG A 281 -15.56 8.89 13.64
C ARG A 281 -16.26 7.87 12.74
N ILE A 282 -15.45 7.08 12.02
CA ILE A 282 -15.92 5.98 11.19
C ILE A 282 -15.02 4.78 11.49
N TYR A 283 -15.62 3.66 11.89
CA TYR A 283 -14.94 2.40 12.18
C TYR A 283 -15.34 1.38 11.11
N SER A 284 -14.37 0.92 10.33
CA SER A 284 -14.56 -0.06 9.24
C SER A 284 -14.06 -1.44 9.65
N LEU A 285 -14.75 -2.50 9.22
CA LEU A 285 -14.21 -3.87 9.34
C LEU A 285 -12.99 -4.03 8.42
N LYS A 286 -11.78 -3.96 9.01
CA LYS A 286 -10.50 -4.13 8.28
C LYS A 286 -10.18 -5.60 7.96
N ASN A 287 -10.59 -6.53 8.82
CA ASN A 287 -10.22 -7.95 8.68
C ASN A 287 -10.81 -8.59 7.44
N THR A 288 -10.01 -9.45 6.79
CA THR A 288 -10.52 -10.32 5.73
C THR A 288 -11.42 -11.40 6.33
N GLN A 289 -12.72 -11.29 6.09
CA GLN A 289 -13.73 -12.21 6.61
C GLN A 289 -14.68 -12.62 5.49
N GLN A 290 -14.85 -13.92 5.29
CA GLN A 290 -15.87 -14.46 4.40
C GLN A 290 -17.25 -14.37 5.09
N ILE A 291 -18.22 -13.82 4.37
CA ILE A 291 -19.63 -13.77 4.75
C ILE A 291 -20.35 -14.90 4.00
N GLU A 292 -20.95 -15.83 4.73
CA GLU A 292 -21.57 -17.04 4.20
C GLU A 292 -23.10 -16.98 4.23
N ALA A 293 -23.74 -17.66 3.28
CA ALA A 293 -25.19 -17.82 3.26
C ALA A 293 -25.67 -18.62 4.49
N ASN A 294 -26.83 -18.24 5.04
CA ASN A 294 -27.45 -18.89 6.20
C ASN A 294 -26.61 -18.84 7.50
N LYS A 295 -25.75 -17.83 7.66
CA LYS A 295 -25.08 -17.48 8.94
C LYS A 295 -25.63 -16.17 9.53
N ARG A 296 -25.49 -16.01 10.85
CA ARG A 296 -25.78 -14.79 11.61
C ARG A 296 -24.46 -14.10 11.94
N TYR A 297 -24.41 -12.79 11.74
CA TYR A 297 -23.27 -11.96 12.11
C TYR A 297 -23.74 -10.86 13.07
N THR A 298 -23.02 -10.63 14.17
CA THR A 298 -23.29 -9.51 15.08
C THR A 298 -22.15 -8.52 15.00
N LEU A 299 -22.42 -7.32 14.48
CA LEU A 299 -21.51 -6.19 14.60
C LEU A 299 -21.56 -5.66 16.04
N ARG A 300 -20.41 -5.65 16.71
CA ARG A 300 -20.25 -5.14 18.08
C ARG A 300 -19.16 -4.09 18.12
N VAL A 301 -19.48 -2.89 18.56
CA VAL A 301 -18.46 -1.93 19.02
C VAL A 301 -17.98 -2.39 20.40
N GLN A 302 -16.67 -2.51 20.59
CA GLN A 302 -16.05 -2.93 21.84
C GLN A 302 -15.20 -1.80 22.43
N LYS A 303 -15.28 -1.63 23.75
CA LYS A 303 -14.45 -0.69 24.51
C LYS A 303 -13.03 -1.26 24.64
N VAL A 304 -12.03 -0.49 24.21
CA VAL A 304 -10.61 -0.84 24.40
C VAL A 304 -10.02 0.04 25.50
N GLU A 305 -9.29 -0.53 26.45
CA GLU A 305 -8.64 0.27 27.49
C GLU A 305 -7.54 1.16 26.90
N LYS A 306 -7.66 2.48 27.12
CA LYS A 306 -6.67 3.51 26.74
C LYS A 306 -6.50 3.71 25.22
N LYS A 307 -7.50 3.32 24.42
CA LYS A 307 -7.57 3.52 22.96
C LYS A 307 -8.95 4.04 22.54
N GLU A 308 -9.12 4.31 21.24
CA GLU A 308 -10.45 4.40 20.63
C GLU A 308 -11.11 2.99 20.61
N PRO A 309 -12.45 2.88 20.52
CA PRO A 309 -13.15 1.60 20.48
C PRO A 309 -12.97 0.85 19.15
N GLU A 310 -13.07 -0.47 19.17
CA GLU A 310 -12.91 -1.34 18.00
C GLU A 310 -14.28 -1.80 17.46
N LEU A 311 -14.44 -1.91 16.13
CA LEU A 311 -15.59 -2.57 15.51
C LEU A 311 -15.26 -4.03 15.22
N ASN A 312 -15.90 -4.95 15.96
CA ASN A 312 -15.71 -6.38 15.84
C ASN A 312 -16.94 -7.05 15.23
N ILE A 313 -16.73 -8.19 14.57
CA ILE A 313 -17.79 -9.03 14.03
C ILE A 313 -17.75 -10.40 14.74
N LEU A 314 -18.89 -10.80 15.31
CA LEU A 314 -19.10 -12.13 15.89
C LEU A 314 -19.88 -12.97 14.89
N VAL A 315 -19.48 -14.23 14.70
CA VAL A 315 -20.17 -15.18 13.80
C VAL A 315 -20.91 -16.21 14.64
N ASP A 316 -22.19 -16.40 14.36
CA ASP A 316 -23.04 -17.46 14.92
C ASP A 316 -23.74 -18.22 13.78
N ASP A 317 -24.12 -19.48 14.02
CA ASP A 317 -25.02 -20.15 13.11
C ASP A 317 -26.43 -19.54 13.18
N TRP A 318 -27.14 -19.53 12.04
CA TRP A 318 -28.54 -19.09 11.98
C TRP A 318 -29.50 -20.25 12.37
N ALA A 319 -28.98 -21.23 13.10
CA ALA A 319 -29.59 -22.40 13.72
C ALA A 319 -28.85 -22.68 15.05
N ASP A 320 -29.40 -23.56 15.90
CA ASP A 320 -29.09 -23.56 17.34
C ASP A 320 -27.73 -24.19 17.76
N ASP A 321 -26.83 -24.50 16.82
CA ASP A 321 -25.48 -25.04 17.07
C ASP A 321 -24.38 -23.95 17.09
N GLY A 322 -24.46 -23.06 18.10
CA GLY A 322 -23.60 -21.89 18.24
C GLY A 322 -22.09 -22.15 18.38
N GLY A 323 -21.29 -21.31 17.72
CA GLY A 323 -19.83 -21.39 17.67
C GLY A 323 -19.19 -20.02 17.42
N THR A 324 -19.16 -19.17 18.46
CA THR A 324 -18.64 -17.79 18.37
C THR A 324 -17.16 -17.74 18.03
N HIS A 325 -16.82 -17.25 16.84
CA HIS A 325 -15.46 -16.86 16.48
C HIS A 325 -15.25 -15.36 16.67
N GLU A 326 -14.33 -14.97 17.57
CA GLU A 326 -13.90 -13.57 17.72
C GLU A 326 -12.79 -13.23 16.71
N ALA A 327 -13.15 -12.56 15.61
CA ALA A 327 -12.19 -11.97 14.70
C ALA A 327 -11.73 -10.60 15.26
N LYS A 328 -10.58 -10.56 15.94
CA LYS A 328 -9.96 -9.32 16.44
C LYS A 328 -9.33 -8.53 15.28
N PRO A 329 -9.65 -7.24 15.08
CA PRO A 329 -9.00 -6.43 14.06
C PRO A 329 -7.54 -6.11 14.41
N GLU A 330 -6.72 -5.96 13.39
CA GLU A 330 -5.38 -5.37 13.52
C GLU A 330 -5.45 -3.83 13.68
N THR A 331 -4.38 -3.24 14.20
CA THR A 331 -4.41 -2.04 15.03
C THR A 331 -4.63 -0.68 14.31
N ASP A 332 -4.70 0.39 15.12
CA ASP A 332 -5.03 1.79 14.74
C ASP A 332 -3.92 2.50 13.95
N ASP A 333 -3.27 1.79 13.04
CA ASP A 333 -1.92 2.13 12.60
C ASP A 333 -1.93 2.92 11.28
N MET A 334 -1.02 3.89 11.16
CA MET A 334 -0.83 4.71 9.96
C MET A 334 -0.38 3.85 8.77
N THR A 335 -1.16 3.83 7.68
CA THR A 335 -0.73 3.22 6.41
C THR A 335 -0.35 4.29 5.41
N VAL A 336 0.91 4.27 4.98
CA VAL A 336 1.44 5.11 3.89
C VAL A 336 1.32 4.33 2.58
N GLY A 337 0.60 4.88 1.61
CA GLY A 337 0.45 4.30 0.28
C GLY A 337 1.65 4.57 -0.63
N ALA A 338 1.65 3.96 -1.81
CA ALA A 338 2.74 4.13 -2.78
C ALA A 338 2.95 5.61 -3.13
N ALA A 339 4.19 6.08 -2.99
CA ALA A 339 4.59 7.41 -3.41
C ALA A 339 4.57 7.51 -4.94
N VAL A 340 4.14 8.66 -5.47
CA VAL A 340 4.03 8.91 -6.90
C VAL A 340 4.78 10.18 -7.28
N LEU A 341 5.90 10.02 -7.98
CA LEU A 341 6.64 11.13 -8.57
C LEU A 341 5.92 11.67 -9.81
N THR A 342 5.76 12.99 -9.89
CA THR A 342 5.27 13.71 -11.07
C THR A 342 6.21 14.85 -11.43
N GLY A 343 6.43 15.12 -12.73
CA GLY A 343 7.47 16.06 -13.17
C GLY A 343 8.86 15.44 -13.07
N GLY A 344 9.88 16.21 -12.67
CA GLY A 344 11.16 15.65 -12.23
C GLY A 344 12.00 14.99 -13.33
N ALA A 345 12.10 15.59 -14.52
CA ALA A 345 12.77 14.96 -15.65
C ALA A 345 14.26 14.73 -15.37
N GLY A 346 14.67 13.46 -15.21
CA GLY A 346 16.03 13.05 -14.83
C GLY A 346 16.21 12.64 -13.37
N ILE A 347 15.16 12.76 -12.54
CA ILE A 347 15.10 12.13 -11.21
C ILE A 347 14.92 10.61 -11.39
N GLN A 348 15.56 9.80 -10.57
CA GLN A 348 15.38 8.34 -10.51
C GLN A 348 14.95 7.93 -9.10
N GLU A 349 14.08 6.93 -8.96
CA GLU A 349 13.71 6.33 -7.67
C GLU A 349 14.36 4.95 -7.52
N THR A 350 14.86 4.64 -6.33
CA THR A 350 15.20 3.26 -5.91
C THR A 350 15.01 3.18 -4.39
N ASP A 351 14.22 2.21 -3.90
CA ASP A 351 14.00 1.94 -2.48
C ASP A 351 13.73 3.18 -1.62
N LYS A 352 12.70 3.97 -2.01
CA LYS A 352 12.33 5.27 -1.41
C LYS A 352 13.42 6.35 -1.42
N THR A 353 14.51 6.15 -2.16
CA THR A 353 15.54 7.15 -2.40
C THR A 353 15.36 7.76 -3.79
N TYR A 354 15.23 9.08 -3.85
CA TYR A 354 15.10 9.85 -5.08
C TYR A 354 16.46 10.49 -5.42
N ASP A 355 17.17 9.91 -6.39
CA ASP A 355 18.38 10.51 -6.96
C ASP A 355 17.98 11.64 -7.92
N ILE A 356 18.34 12.86 -7.56
CA ILE A 356 18.07 14.09 -8.32
C ILE A 356 19.32 14.64 -9.02
N THR A 357 20.43 13.90 -9.03
CA THR A 357 21.71 14.31 -9.62
C THR A 357 21.59 14.77 -11.08
N ASN A 358 20.70 14.15 -11.85
CA ASN A 358 20.48 14.46 -13.27
C ASN A 358 19.17 15.23 -13.51
N ALA A 359 18.55 15.81 -12.47
CA ALA A 359 17.28 16.52 -12.57
C ALA A 359 17.40 17.78 -13.43
N THR A 360 16.55 17.90 -14.44
CA THR A 360 16.49 19.04 -15.37
C THR A 360 15.23 19.90 -15.16
N THR A 361 14.23 19.38 -14.45
CA THR A 361 13.01 20.10 -14.05
C THR A 361 12.60 19.72 -12.63
N THR A 362 11.86 20.60 -11.96
CA THR A 362 11.28 20.35 -10.63
C THR A 362 10.41 19.10 -10.65
N GLY A 363 10.54 18.26 -9.62
CA GLY A 363 9.66 17.13 -9.35
C GLY A 363 8.72 17.40 -8.18
N THR A 364 7.61 16.67 -8.12
CA THR A 364 6.72 16.62 -6.96
C THR A 364 6.44 15.17 -6.63
N ILE A 365 6.87 14.71 -5.45
CA ILE A 365 6.42 13.42 -4.91
C ILE A 365 5.07 13.66 -4.23
N LYS A 366 4.06 12.89 -4.60
CA LYS A 366 2.79 12.77 -3.89
C LYS A 366 2.84 11.53 -3.00
N VAL A 367 2.57 11.69 -1.70
CA VAL A 367 2.48 10.55 -0.78
C VAL A 367 1.09 10.52 -0.14
N PRO A 368 0.24 9.55 -0.51
CA PRO A 368 -1.06 9.35 0.12
C PRO A 368 -0.89 8.63 1.47
N VAL A 369 -1.56 9.11 2.50
CA VAL A 369 -1.49 8.55 3.86
C VAL A 369 -2.89 8.40 4.45
N THR A 370 -3.13 7.28 5.12
CA THR A 370 -4.31 7.00 5.93
C THR A 370 -3.98 7.11 7.41
N THR A 371 -4.90 7.68 8.18
CA THR A 371 -4.83 7.77 9.64
C THR A 371 -6.21 7.53 10.26
N PHE A 372 -6.24 7.03 11.50
CA PHE A 372 -7.50 6.71 12.15
C PHE A 372 -8.26 7.94 12.69
N ASN A 373 -7.53 9.01 13.03
CA ASN A 373 -8.06 10.18 13.73
C ASN A 373 -7.80 11.47 12.96
N LYS A 374 -8.56 12.52 13.29
CA LYS A 374 -8.51 13.83 12.61
C LYS A 374 -7.22 14.63 12.87
N SER A 375 -6.29 14.15 13.70
CA SER A 375 -4.98 14.81 13.86
C SER A 375 -4.07 14.55 12.65
N GLY A 376 -4.19 13.40 11.98
CA GLY A 376 -3.45 13.11 10.75
C GLY A 376 -1.92 13.01 10.93
N THR A 377 -1.19 13.42 9.90
CA THR A 377 0.28 13.38 9.80
C THR A 377 0.89 14.75 9.47
N HIS A 378 2.13 14.95 9.90
CA HIS A 378 3.03 16.00 9.39
C HIS A 378 4.20 15.39 8.62
N VAL A 379 5.03 16.24 8.01
CA VAL A 379 6.24 15.82 7.30
C VAL A 379 7.40 16.70 7.75
N ASP A 380 8.41 16.08 8.35
CA ASP A 380 9.68 16.71 8.72
C ASP A 380 10.70 16.59 7.58
N VAL A 381 11.51 17.63 7.40
CA VAL A 381 12.61 17.67 6.43
C VAL A 381 13.91 17.87 7.19
N THR A 382 14.72 16.81 7.29
CA THR A 382 16.07 16.87 7.87
C THR A 382 17.10 16.89 6.76
N TYR A 383 17.78 18.02 6.58
CA TYR A 383 18.98 18.08 5.74
C TYR A 383 20.14 17.37 6.45
N LEU A 384 20.62 16.30 5.84
CA LEU A 384 21.82 15.57 6.24
C LEU A 384 23.08 16.13 5.55
N HIS A 385 22.91 16.67 4.34
CA HIS A 385 23.90 17.51 3.68
C HIS A 385 23.25 18.63 2.86
N GLY A 386 23.90 19.80 2.84
CA GLY A 386 23.45 21.02 2.17
C GLY A 386 22.46 21.84 3.02
N THR A 387 22.47 23.16 2.89
CA THR A 387 21.74 24.05 3.84
C THR A 387 20.24 24.21 3.61
N GLY A 388 19.68 23.70 2.49
CA GLY A 388 18.23 23.76 2.22
C GLY A 388 17.65 25.18 2.13
N ASN A 389 18.47 26.17 1.78
CA ASN A 389 18.11 27.60 1.83
C ASN A 389 17.73 28.20 0.46
N GLY A 390 17.00 29.31 0.49
CA GLY A 390 16.67 30.10 -0.70
C GLY A 390 15.68 29.43 -1.65
N THR A 391 15.98 29.49 -2.95
CA THR A 391 15.15 28.92 -4.04
C THR A 391 15.25 27.40 -4.15
N ASP A 392 16.32 26.81 -3.61
CA ASP A 392 16.72 25.43 -3.88
C ASP A 392 16.25 24.50 -2.75
N ARG A 393 15.35 24.98 -1.87
CA ARG A 393 14.78 24.23 -0.75
C ARG A 393 13.67 23.27 -1.17
N ILE A 394 13.51 22.19 -0.41
CA ILE A 394 12.38 21.26 -0.57
C ILE A 394 11.15 21.95 0.02
N ILE A 395 10.01 21.89 -0.68
CA ILE A 395 8.75 22.49 -0.23
C ILE A 395 7.74 21.40 0.06
N VAL A 396 7.30 21.33 1.32
CA VAL A 396 6.24 20.45 1.78
C VAL A 396 4.90 21.19 1.75
N THR A 397 3.89 20.58 1.14
CA THR A 397 2.48 20.97 1.31
C THR A 397 1.69 19.80 1.87
N SER A 398 1.09 20.00 3.04
CA SER A 398 0.24 19.03 3.74
C SER A 398 -1.20 19.57 3.81
N PRO A 399 -2.20 18.89 3.23
CA PRO A 399 -3.60 19.28 3.37
C PRO A 399 -4.16 18.86 4.74
N GLU A 400 -5.29 19.46 5.13
CA GLU A 400 -6.09 19.02 6.28
C GLU A 400 -6.61 17.57 6.07
N PRO A 401 -6.66 16.72 7.12
CA PRO A 401 -7.14 15.34 7.00
C PRO A 401 -8.62 15.27 6.59
N THR A 402 -8.91 14.56 5.50
CA THR A 402 -10.26 14.42 4.95
C THR A 402 -10.81 13.03 5.24
N LEU A 403 -11.97 12.97 5.91
CA LEU A 403 -12.63 11.71 6.29
C LEU A 403 -13.20 10.97 5.05
N THR A 404 -12.97 9.66 4.98
CA THR A 404 -13.41 8.78 3.90
C THR A 404 -14.01 7.47 4.46
N TYR A 405 -15.04 6.94 3.80
CA TYR A 405 -15.80 5.77 4.26
C TYR A 405 -15.05 4.43 4.15
N ALA A 406 -14.01 4.38 3.32
CA ALA A 406 -13.22 3.19 3.03
C ALA A 406 -11.87 3.11 3.77
N ALA A 407 -11.31 4.25 4.21
CA ALA A 407 -9.91 4.32 4.64
C ALA A 407 -9.62 5.25 5.83
N GLY A 408 -10.65 5.78 6.50
CA GLY A 408 -10.48 6.74 7.59
C GLY A 408 -10.09 8.13 7.09
N TYR A 409 -9.20 8.83 7.80
CA TYR A 409 -8.73 10.17 7.43
C TYR A 409 -7.57 10.11 6.45
N MET A 410 -7.79 10.64 5.25
CA MET A 410 -6.84 10.73 4.15
C MET A 410 -6.09 12.06 4.12
N GLN A 411 -4.80 12.03 3.82
CA GLN A 411 -4.01 13.18 3.35
C GLN A 411 -3.20 12.78 2.09
N GLU A 412 -2.95 13.74 1.18
CA GLU A 412 -1.92 13.61 0.13
C GLU A 412 -0.85 14.67 0.40
N HIS A 413 0.27 14.27 1.00
CA HIS A 413 1.42 15.15 1.15
C HIS A 413 2.08 15.37 -0.22
N LYS A 414 2.53 16.59 -0.48
CA LYS A 414 3.26 16.96 -1.69
C LYS A 414 4.63 17.48 -1.29
N ILE A 415 5.68 16.83 -1.79
CA ILE A 415 7.07 17.18 -1.56
C ILE A 415 7.62 17.65 -2.90
N GLU A 416 7.72 18.97 -3.07
CA GLU A 416 8.30 19.59 -4.27
C GLU A 416 9.82 19.66 -4.13
N ILE A 417 10.52 19.16 -5.14
CA ILE A 417 11.98 19.06 -5.19
C ILE A 417 12.48 19.93 -6.35
N PRO A 418 13.10 21.09 -6.07
CA PRO A 418 13.68 21.93 -7.11
C PRO A 418 14.99 21.32 -7.64
N VAL A 419 15.34 21.70 -8.87
CA VAL A 419 16.63 21.36 -9.50
C VAL A 419 17.77 21.95 -8.67
N GLN A 420 18.64 21.09 -8.12
CA GLN A 420 19.77 21.49 -7.30
C GLN A 420 20.96 21.97 -8.13
N LYS A 421 21.68 22.96 -7.61
CA LYS A 421 22.98 23.41 -8.13
C LYS A 421 24.16 23.03 -7.23
N THR A 422 23.89 22.47 -6.07
CA THR A 422 24.88 21.99 -5.10
C THR A 422 24.47 20.62 -4.57
N PRO A 423 25.41 19.80 -4.06
CA PRO A 423 25.06 18.50 -3.48
C PRO A 423 24.02 18.59 -2.36
N LEU A 424 23.11 17.62 -2.33
CA LEU A 424 22.01 17.56 -1.36
C LEU A 424 21.84 16.13 -0.85
N HIS A 425 21.62 16.00 0.46
CA HIS A 425 21.13 14.77 1.07
C HIS A 425 20.08 15.17 2.11
N ALA A 426 18.81 14.84 1.87
CA ALA A 426 17.71 15.13 2.78
C ALA A 426 16.96 13.85 3.15
N ARG A 427 16.70 13.66 4.44
CA ARG A 427 15.78 12.66 4.97
C ARG A 427 14.42 13.32 5.20
N ILE A 428 13.38 12.73 4.65
CA ILE A 428 11.99 13.20 4.75
C ILE A 428 11.21 12.19 5.56
N GLU A 429 10.66 12.61 6.70
CA GLU A 429 9.94 11.73 7.63
C GLU A 429 8.46 12.12 7.67
N ILE A 430 7.58 11.16 7.40
CA ILE A 430 6.12 11.32 7.47
C ILE A 430 5.68 10.76 8.81
N VAL A 431 5.12 11.58 9.69
CA VAL A 431 4.98 11.27 11.12
C VAL A 431 3.53 11.42 11.58
N ASN A 432 2.98 10.38 12.22
CA ASN A 432 1.63 10.40 12.82
C ASN A 432 1.58 11.36 14.01
N ASN A 433 0.66 12.34 13.96
CA ASN A 433 0.53 13.40 14.97
C ASN A 433 0.06 12.89 16.34
N SER A 434 -0.58 11.73 16.38
CA SER A 434 -1.11 11.11 17.61
C SER A 434 -0.25 9.96 18.13
N LYS A 435 0.69 9.45 17.32
CA LYS A 435 1.64 8.37 17.63
C LYS A 435 2.99 8.63 16.92
N PRO A 436 3.88 9.52 17.41
CA PRO A 436 5.08 9.92 16.66
C PRO A 436 6.11 8.79 16.38
N GLU A 437 5.95 7.63 17.02
CA GLU A 437 6.65 6.38 16.72
C GLU A 437 6.21 5.74 15.39
N GLU A 438 4.98 5.97 14.95
CA GLU A 438 4.51 5.62 13.61
C GLU A 438 4.98 6.68 12.61
N ARG A 439 6.04 6.32 11.89
CA ARG A 439 6.58 7.15 10.81
C ARG A 439 7.07 6.30 9.64
N ASP A 440 7.02 6.90 8.45
CA ASP A 440 7.70 6.41 7.25
C ASP A 440 8.81 7.37 6.85
N THR A 441 9.75 6.91 6.02
CA THR A 441 10.93 7.69 5.63
C THR A 441 11.27 7.50 4.15
N LEU A 442 11.55 8.60 3.47
CA LEU A 442 12.13 8.64 2.13
C LEU A 442 13.34 9.58 2.08
N TYR A 443 14.20 9.40 1.10
CA TYR A 443 15.46 10.16 0.96
C TYR A 443 15.49 10.90 -0.38
N ILE A 444 16.12 12.08 -0.39
CA ILE A 444 16.33 12.90 -1.59
C ILE A 444 17.83 13.22 -1.66
N ASN A 445 18.50 12.65 -2.65
CA ASN A 445 19.96 12.66 -2.77
C ASN A 445 20.36 13.23 -4.13
N GLY A 446 21.38 14.08 -4.20
CA GLY A 446 21.86 14.60 -5.48
C GLY A 446 23.29 15.11 -5.39
N VAL A 447 24.10 14.81 -6.40
CA VAL A 447 25.46 15.36 -6.57
C VAL A 447 25.58 15.95 -7.97
N PRO A 448 24.95 17.11 -8.23
CA PRO A 448 24.96 17.76 -9.54
C PRO A 448 26.38 18.22 -9.92
N ASN A 449 26.61 18.41 -11.22
CA ASN A 449 27.89 18.89 -11.74
C ASN A 449 28.24 20.27 -11.17
N TYR A 450 29.52 20.51 -10.89
CA TYR A 450 30.02 21.78 -10.36
C TYR A 450 30.05 22.86 -11.45
N ASP A 451 29.01 23.70 -11.48
CA ASP A 451 28.85 24.96 -12.24
C ASP A 451 29.60 25.07 -13.59
N THR A 452 30.89 25.41 -13.59
CA THR A 452 31.72 25.60 -14.79
C THR A 452 32.31 24.32 -15.39
N THR A 453 31.83 23.13 -15.00
CA THR A 453 32.40 21.82 -15.34
C THR A 453 31.32 20.77 -15.64
N ASN A 454 31.73 19.64 -16.23
CA ASN A 454 30.93 18.40 -16.25
C ASN A 454 31.31 17.44 -15.11
N GLU A 455 32.06 17.91 -14.12
CA GLU A 455 32.65 17.10 -13.05
C GLU A 455 31.79 17.20 -11.79
N LYS A 456 31.72 16.11 -11.01
CA LYS A 456 30.96 16.07 -9.76
C LYS A 456 31.82 16.49 -8.56
N PRO A 457 31.27 17.25 -7.59
CA PRO A 457 31.89 17.44 -6.29
C PRO A 457 32.20 16.12 -5.58
N VAL A 458 33.31 16.10 -4.84
CA VAL A 458 33.78 14.92 -4.09
C VAL A 458 33.55 15.13 -2.60
N LEU A 459 32.81 14.22 -1.97
CA LEU A 459 32.62 14.20 -0.52
C LEU A 459 33.91 13.72 0.16
N PHE A 460 34.48 14.54 1.06
CA PHE A 460 35.62 14.15 1.89
C PHE A 460 35.61 14.90 3.24
N GLY A 461 35.61 14.13 4.33
CA GLY A 461 35.52 14.64 5.70
C GLY A 461 34.14 15.22 6.03
N ASP A 462 33.06 14.58 5.57
CA ASP A 462 31.66 15.04 5.69
C ASP A 462 31.35 16.38 4.96
N ILE A 463 32.22 16.84 4.06
CA ILE A 463 32.05 18.07 3.27
C ILE A 463 32.31 17.80 1.79
N TYR A 464 31.48 18.34 0.89
CA TYR A 464 31.74 18.28 -0.54
C TYR A 464 32.74 19.35 -0.97
N TRP A 465 33.78 18.91 -1.67
CA TRP A 465 34.82 19.74 -2.28
C TRP A 465 34.55 19.89 -3.78
N ALA A 466 34.78 21.08 -4.33
CA ALA A 466 34.73 21.31 -5.77
C ALA A 466 35.73 20.39 -6.50
N PRO A 467 35.38 19.82 -7.68
CA PRO A 467 36.27 18.93 -8.42
C PRO A 467 37.50 19.65 -9.00
N VAL A 468 37.39 20.96 -9.23
CA VAL A 468 38.44 21.79 -9.84
C VAL A 468 38.72 23.05 -9.01
N ASN A 469 39.82 23.74 -9.34
CA ASN A 469 40.14 25.04 -8.76
C ASN A 469 39.24 26.15 -9.34
N VAL A 470 39.08 27.27 -8.63
CA VAL A 470 38.34 28.43 -9.17
C VAL A 470 38.98 28.91 -10.47
N GLY A 471 38.19 28.99 -11.54
CA GLY A 471 38.63 29.36 -12.89
C GLY A 471 39.11 28.20 -13.77
N ALA A 472 39.09 26.96 -13.28
CA ALA A 472 39.29 25.75 -14.10
C ALA A 472 37.94 25.20 -14.61
N THR A 473 38.01 24.35 -15.64
CA THR A 473 36.86 23.74 -16.32
C THR A 473 36.94 22.22 -16.43
N GLU A 474 38.12 21.63 -16.24
CA GLU A 474 38.44 20.22 -16.45
C GLU A 474 39.41 19.73 -15.36
N VAL A 475 39.30 18.47 -14.91
CA VAL A 475 40.34 17.86 -14.07
C VAL A 475 41.56 17.50 -14.94
N GLY A 476 42.74 18.02 -14.59
CA GLY A 476 43.95 17.73 -15.36
C GLY A 476 45.25 18.23 -14.75
N THR A 477 46.35 18.03 -15.48
CA THR A 477 47.72 18.16 -14.94
C THR A 477 48.58 19.21 -15.64
N THR A 478 48.24 19.63 -16.87
CA THR A 478 49.00 20.69 -17.58
C THR A 478 48.85 22.05 -16.87
N THR A 479 49.85 22.91 -16.98
CA THR A 479 49.88 24.26 -16.36
C THR A 479 48.99 25.28 -17.10
N GLU A 480 47.84 24.84 -17.59
CA GLU A 480 46.82 25.66 -18.25
C GLU A 480 45.74 26.05 -17.24
N VAL A 481 45.18 27.26 -17.38
CA VAL A 481 44.09 27.76 -16.52
C VAL A 481 42.91 26.78 -16.48
N LYS A 482 42.61 26.09 -17.58
CA LYS A 482 41.52 25.10 -17.66
C LYS A 482 41.64 23.91 -16.68
N HIS A 483 42.85 23.60 -16.21
CA HIS A 483 43.10 22.54 -15.22
C HIS A 483 43.55 23.08 -13.85
N HIS A 484 44.47 24.06 -13.85
CA HIS A 484 45.09 24.58 -12.62
C HIS A 484 44.32 25.77 -12.02
N GLY A 485 43.38 26.36 -12.77
CA GLY A 485 42.55 27.49 -12.35
C GLY A 485 43.29 28.83 -12.40
N LEU A 486 42.78 29.78 -11.61
CA LEU A 486 43.36 31.11 -11.41
C LEU A 486 44.05 31.23 -10.04
N LEU A 487 44.95 32.20 -9.93
CA LEU A 487 45.64 32.58 -8.69
C LEU A 487 45.05 33.87 -8.12
N PHE A 488 44.74 33.90 -6.83
CA PHE A 488 44.07 34.99 -6.14
C PHE A 488 45.00 35.56 -5.06
N GLN A 489 44.97 36.88 -4.86
CA GLN A 489 45.56 37.48 -3.65
C GLN A 489 44.55 37.36 -2.51
N TRP A 490 45.01 37.18 -1.27
CA TRP A 490 44.12 36.88 -0.14
C TRP A 490 43.10 38.00 0.07
N GLY A 491 41.81 37.67 0.11
CA GLY A 491 40.72 38.63 0.22
C GLY A 491 40.31 39.35 -1.08
N ARG A 492 40.85 38.97 -2.25
CA ARG A 492 40.41 39.51 -3.56
C ARG A 492 39.59 38.49 -4.34
N ASN A 493 38.40 38.88 -4.77
CA ASN A 493 37.55 38.06 -5.65
C ASN A 493 37.91 38.21 -7.14
N ILE A 494 39.15 38.63 -7.45
CA ILE A 494 39.69 38.79 -8.79
C ILE A 494 40.85 37.81 -8.95
N GLY A 495 40.72 36.90 -9.91
CA GLY A 495 41.73 35.87 -10.22
C GLY A 495 42.67 36.30 -11.33
N PHE A 496 43.91 35.82 -11.27
CA PHE A 496 44.99 36.15 -12.18
C PHE A 496 45.59 34.90 -12.85
N SER A 497 45.90 35.02 -14.13
CA SER A 497 46.62 33.99 -14.89
C SER A 497 48.11 33.93 -14.55
N TYR A 498 48.78 32.88 -15.04
CA TYR A 498 50.22 32.65 -14.86
C TYR A 498 51.09 33.69 -15.59
N ALA A 499 52.13 34.14 -14.90
CA ALA A 499 53.11 35.10 -15.42
C ALA A 499 54.47 34.42 -15.67
N ALA A 500 54.89 34.34 -16.93
CA ALA A 500 56.17 33.71 -17.31
C ALA A 500 57.38 34.52 -16.80
N GLY A 501 58.36 33.84 -16.21
CA GLY A 501 59.53 34.41 -15.51
C GLY A 501 60.59 35.10 -16.37
N LEU A 502 60.26 35.59 -17.57
CA LEU A 502 61.21 36.16 -18.55
C LEU A 502 60.63 37.39 -19.29
N GLY A 503 60.25 38.43 -18.53
CA GLY A 503 59.82 39.71 -19.13
C GLY A 503 59.17 40.68 -18.12
N THR A 504 58.74 41.85 -18.58
CA THR A 504 57.94 42.78 -17.75
C THR A 504 56.49 42.31 -17.72
N VAL A 505 55.94 42.01 -16.54
CA VAL A 505 54.56 41.53 -16.40
C VAL A 505 53.56 42.69 -16.37
N SER A 506 52.82 42.87 -17.47
CA SER A 506 52.02 44.08 -17.77
C SER A 506 50.69 44.23 -17.01
N ASP A 507 50.26 43.19 -16.28
CA ASP A 507 49.12 43.20 -15.37
C ASP A 507 49.49 43.48 -13.91
N THR A 508 50.76 43.81 -13.62
CA THR A 508 51.21 44.15 -12.26
C THR A 508 51.14 45.66 -11.98
N ILE A 509 51.10 46.01 -10.69
CA ILE A 509 51.32 47.37 -10.17
C ILE A 509 52.07 47.28 -8.83
N GLN A 510 52.83 48.30 -8.45
CA GLN A 510 53.46 48.36 -7.13
C GLN A 510 52.48 48.88 -6.08
N GLY A 511 52.37 48.16 -4.96
CA GLY A 511 51.63 48.55 -3.77
C GLY A 511 52.47 48.36 -2.48
N PRO A 512 51.82 48.20 -1.31
CA PRO A 512 50.37 48.16 -1.13
C PRO A 512 49.69 49.48 -1.51
N LEU A 513 48.41 49.41 -1.85
CA LEU A 513 47.60 50.56 -2.27
C LEU A 513 46.45 50.79 -1.28
N ASP A 514 45.86 51.98 -1.30
CA ASP A 514 44.63 52.24 -0.55
C ASP A 514 43.46 51.40 -1.07
N TRP A 515 42.43 51.25 -0.24
CA TRP A 515 41.26 50.41 -0.55
C TRP A 515 40.55 50.83 -1.86
N GLU A 516 40.39 52.12 -2.12
CA GLU A 516 39.66 52.61 -3.30
C GLU A 516 40.45 52.31 -4.57
N THR A 517 41.73 52.71 -4.63
CA THR A 517 42.64 52.42 -5.76
C THR A 517 42.72 50.93 -6.04
N ALA A 518 42.80 50.10 -4.99
CA ALA A 518 43.01 48.65 -5.09
C ALA A 518 41.76 47.84 -5.48
N THR A 519 40.54 48.32 -5.21
CA THR A 519 39.30 47.53 -5.39
C THR A 519 38.33 48.11 -6.42
N THR A 520 38.25 49.44 -6.55
CA THR A 520 37.34 50.11 -7.50
C THR A 520 38.07 51.03 -8.49
N GLY A 521 39.28 51.47 -8.16
CA GLY A 521 40.12 52.34 -8.97
C GLY A 521 41.01 51.61 -9.99
N SER A 522 42.10 52.25 -10.38
CA SER A 522 42.97 51.84 -11.49
C SER A 522 43.73 50.52 -11.28
N ALA A 523 43.80 50.00 -10.06
CA ALA A 523 44.47 48.73 -9.73
C ALA A 523 43.51 47.55 -9.54
N LYS A 524 42.19 47.75 -9.70
CA LYS A 524 41.17 46.72 -9.44
C LYS A 524 41.38 45.41 -10.21
N ASP A 525 41.90 45.50 -11.44
CA ASP A 525 42.20 44.36 -12.34
C ASP A 525 43.71 44.10 -12.47
N LYS A 526 44.53 44.61 -11.54
CA LYS A 526 46.00 44.45 -11.53
C LYS A 526 46.45 43.61 -10.35
N PHE A 527 47.48 42.78 -10.55
CA PHE A 527 48.16 42.07 -9.46
C PHE A 527 48.99 43.10 -8.66
N ILE A 528 48.57 43.38 -7.44
CA ILE A 528 49.18 44.45 -6.62
C ILE A 528 50.35 43.86 -5.85
N LYS A 529 51.56 44.14 -6.33
CA LYS A 529 52.81 43.66 -5.72
C LYS A 529 53.03 44.32 -4.36
N GLY A 530 53.44 43.56 -3.37
CA GLY A 530 53.83 44.11 -2.06
C GLY A 530 55.28 44.63 -2.06
N VAL A 531 55.80 44.92 -0.86
CA VAL A 531 57.22 45.24 -0.64
C VAL A 531 57.78 44.23 0.35
N GLU A 532 58.49 43.24 -0.17
CA GLU A 532 59.04 42.12 0.60
C GLU A 532 59.86 42.60 1.80
N GLY A 533 59.62 41.99 2.96
CA GLY A 533 60.29 42.34 4.21
C GLY A 533 59.75 43.58 4.93
N THR A 534 58.80 44.33 4.36
CA THR A 534 58.15 45.47 5.03
C THR A 534 56.64 45.30 5.18
N THR A 535 55.97 44.74 4.17
CA THR A 535 54.53 44.44 4.20
C THR A 535 54.22 43.22 3.35
N ASN A 536 53.43 42.32 3.91
CA ASN A 536 52.99 41.08 3.26
C ASN A 536 51.63 41.25 2.57
N ASP A 537 51.04 42.44 2.62
CA ASP A 537 49.68 42.74 2.15
C ASP A 537 49.68 43.59 0.87
N TRP A 538 48.57 43.52 0.12
CA TRP A 538 48.35 44.27 -1.12
C TRP A 538 47.56 45.56 -0.87
N VAL A 539 46.85 45.63 0.26
CA VAL A 539 46.09 46.81 0.69
C VAL A 539 46.72 47.46 1.92
N THR A 540 46.56 48.77 2.06
CA THR A 540 46.92 49.54 3.26
C THR A 540 45.79 50.51 3.62
N PRO A 541 45.31 50.52 4.89
CA PRO A 541 45.64 49.57 5.96
C PRO A 541 45.16 48.15 5.64
N SER A 542 45.83 47.15 6.21
CA SER A 542 45.41 45.74 6.14
C SER A 542 43.99 45.55 6.67
N ASN A 543 43.24 44.63 6.06
CA ASN A 543 41.89 44.27 6.47
C ASN A 543 41.77 42.74 6.59
N ASP A 544 41.42 42.26 7.77
CA ASP A 544 41.28 40.82 8.06
C ASP A 544 39.86 40.30 7.78
N ASN A 545 38.92 41.19 7.44
CA ASN A 545 37.49 40.87 7.29
C ASN A 545 37.08 40.78 5.81
N LEU A 546 37.91 40.14 4.96
CA LEU A 546 37.71 40.09 3.51
C LEU A 546 37.03 38.81 3.03
N TRP A 547 37.38 37.66 3.62
CA TRP A 547 36.69 36.37 3.43
C TRP A 547 36.06 35.84 4.73
N SER A 548 35.76 36.74 5.69
CA SER A 548 35.11 36.42 6.96
C SER A 548 33.58 36.50 6.89
N GLY A 549 32.87 35.61 7.57
CA GLY A 549 31.40 35.66 7.69
C GLY A 549 30.70 35.63 6.33
N ASP A 550 29.73 36.51 6.10
CA ASP A 550 28.96 36.61 4.85
C ASP A 550 29.80 36.81 3.58
N LYS A 551 31.08 37.19 3.71
CA LYS A 551 32.01 37.34 2.57
C LYS A 551 32.83 36.08 2.27
N ARG A 552 32.69 35.02 3.06
CA ARG A 552 33.46 33.76 2.96
C ARG A 552 33.27 33.05 1.63
N GLN A 553 32.15 33.29 0.92
CA GLN A 553 31.98 32.91 -0.48
C GLN A 553 33.21 33.29 -1.33
N GLY A 554 33.75 34.50 -1.14
CA GLY A 554 34.91 34.97 -1.89
C GLY A 554 34.67 34.90 -3.41
N PRO A 555 35.57 34.28 -4.19
CA PRO A 555 35.37 34.02 -5.62
C PRO A 555 34.71 32.66 -5.94
N CYS A 556 34.13 31.96 -4.96
CA CYS A 556 33.41 30.71 -5.20
C CYS A 556 31.97 30.95 -5.72
N PRO A 557 31.37 29.98 -6.45
CA PRO A 557 29.96 30.05 -6.87
C PRO A 557 28.98 30.14 -5.68
N ASN A 558 27.70 30.40 -5.95
CA ASN A 558 26.69 30.44 -4.88
C ASN A 558 26.50 29.05 -4.26
N GLY A 559 26.44 28.97 -2.92
CA GLY A 559 26.41 27.70 -2.17
C GLY A 559 27.79 27.06 -1.99
N TRP A 560 28.86 27.81 -2.27
CA TRP A 560 30.26 27.39 -2.12
C TRP A 560 31.09 28.52 -1.50
N HIS A 561 32.10 28.17 -0.70
CA HIS A 561 32.95 29.15 -0.03
C HIS A 561 34.44 28.79 0.00
N VAL A 562 35.26 29.80 0.34
CA VAL A 562 36.72 29.65 0.52
C VAL A 562 36.97 28.91 1.84
N PRO A 563 37.59 27.71 1.83
CA PRO A 563 37.69 26.86 3.01
C PRO A 563 38.32 27.57 4.21
N THR A 564 37.91 27.20 5.40
CA THR A 564 38.52 27.57 6.67
C THR A 564 39.85 26.83 6.87
N LYS A 565 40.57 27.17 7.94
CA LYS A 565 41.74 26.41 8.40
C LYS A 565 41.34 24.98 8.77
N ALA A 566 40.22 24.80 9.47
CA ALA A 566 39.75 23.52 9.97
C ALA A 566 39.41 22.54 8.82
N GLU A 567 38.78 23.03 7.76
CA GLU A 567 38.42 22.21 6.59
C GLU A 567 39.66 21.71 5.84
N PHE A 568 40.71 22.53 5.71
CA PHE A 568 42.01 22.03 5.20
C PHE A 568 42.74 21.11 6.17
N GLU A 569 42.44 21.15 7.48
CA GLU A 569 43.00 20.21 8.45
C GLU A 569 42.37 18.81 8.35
N LEU A 570 41.16 18.66 7.77
CA LEU A 570 40.55 17.35 7.44
C LEU A 570 41.40 16.54 6.44
N ILE A 571 42.01 17.21 5.45
CA ILE A 571 42.97 16.60 4.50
C ILE A 571 44.25 16.11 5.23
N GLY A 572 44.41 16.49 6.50
CA GLY A 572 45.44 16.04 7.42
C GLY A 572 46.72 16.84 7.27
N ALA A 573 46.70 18.01 7.91
CA ALA A 573 47.84 18.92 8.02
C ALA A 573 48.98 18.36 8.89
N TYR A 574 50.13 19.03 8.82
CA TYR A 574 51.33 18.79 9.63
C TYR A 574 52.09 17.48 9.39
N ARG A 575 52.04 16.95 8.15
CA ARG A 575 52.83 15.77 7.74
C ARG A 575 54.15 16.15 7.04
N SER A 576 55.23 15.46 7.42
CA SER A 576 56.57 15.53 6.79
C SER A 576 56.82 14.46 5.72
N SER A 577 55.89 13.53 5.55
CA SER A 577 55.91 12.45 4.55
C SER A 577 54.48 11.92 4.34
N TYR A 578 54.25 11.26 3.21
CA TYR A 578 52.97 10.57 2.88
C TYR A 578 52.99 9.09 3.27
N THR A 579 53.95 8.68 4.09
CA THR A 579 54.22 7.27 4.45
C THR A 579 53.27 6.71 5.52
N ASP A 580 52.49 7.58 6.15
CA ASP A 580 51.85 7.33 7.45
C ASP A 580 50.31 7.30 7.34
N ASN A 581 49.77 7.10 6.13
CA ASN A 581 48.34 7.11 5.83
C ASN A 581 47.83 5.74 5.41
N ASP A 582 46.60 5.40 5.79
CA ASP A 582 45.87 4.19 5.37
C ASP A 582 45.38 4.23 3.90
N GLY A 583 46.18 4.79 2.99
CA GLY A 583 45.88 4.98 1.57
C GLY A 583 45.11 6.26 1.22
N VAL A 584 44.29 6.80 2.14
CA VAL A 584 43.30 7.85 1.88
C VAL A 584 43.86 9.15 1.27
N VAL A 585 45.07 9.57 1.66
CA VAL A 585 45.70 10.79 1.12
C VAL A 585 47.11 10.47 0.61
N ALA A 586 47.32 10.64 -0.69
CA ALA A 586 48.52 10.23 -1.41
C ALA A 586 49.12 11.34 -2.26
N TRP A 587 50.41 11.21 -2.59
CA TRP A 587 51.10 12.10 -3.53
C TRP A 587 51.45 11.33 -4.81
N ASN A 588 50.88 11.78 -5.93
CA ASN A 588 51.14 11.19 -7.23
C ASN A 588 52.46 11.72 -7.80
N ASN A 589 53.48 10.85 -7.78
CA ASN A 589 54.83 11.19 -8.25
C ASN A 589 54.96 11.31 -9.77
N ILE A 590 53.99 10.82 -10.56
CA ILE A 590 53.98 10.94 -12.01
C ILE A 590 53.34 12.27 -12.41
N GLU A 591 52.13 12.50 -11.92
CA GLU A 591 51.25 13.61 -12.34
C GLU A 591 51.37 14.87 -11.48
N LYS A 592 52.21 14.83 -10.43
CA LYS A 592 52.53 15.96 -9.53
C LYS A 592 51.28 16.60 -8.94
N ARG A 593 50.47 15.80 -8.26
CA ARG A 593 49.27 16.23 -7.55
C ARG A 593 49.10 15.54 -6.21
N LEU A 594 48.36 16.18 -5.32
CA LEU A 594 47.77 15.52 -4.16
C LEU A 594 46.50 14.78 -4.63
N GLU A 595 46.31 13.58 -4.13
CA GLU A 595 45.14 12.73 -4.37
C GLU A 595 44.51 12.41 -3.01
N VAL A 596 43.22 12.65 -2.87
CA VAL A 596 42.44 12.44 -1.64
C VAL A 596 41.26 11.55 -2.02
N GLN A 597 41.24 10.30 -1.54
CA GLN A 597 40.12 9.39 -1.74
C GLN A 597 38.89 9.95 -1.02
N GLY A 598 37.75 10.03 -1.71
CA GLY A 598 36.50 10.51 -1.12
C GLY A 598 35.91 9.50 -0.13
N ASP A 599 35.00 9.96 0.73
CA ASP A 599 34.44 9.16 1.83
C ASP A 599 33.63 7.93 1.35
N ASN A 600 33.18 7.93 0.09
CA ASN A 600 32.53 6.79 -0.55
C ASN A 600 33.52 5.71 -1.05
N GLY A 601 34.83 5.94 -0.96
CA GLY A 601 35.89 5.04 -1.40
C GLY A 601 36.07 4.92 -2.93
N VAL A 602 35.23 5.56 -3.74
CA VAL A 602 35.19 5.44 -5.21
C VAL A 602 35.72 6.71 -5.88
N ASP A 603 35.26 7.87 -5.43
CA ASP A 603 35.68 9.16 -5.99
C ASP A 603 37.06 9.58 -5.46
N THR A 604 37.72 10.50 -6.16
CA THR A 604 39.02 11.03 -5.75
C THR A 604 39.13 12.52 -6.05
N LEU A 605 39.43 13.30 -5.02
CA LEU A 605 39.64 14.74 -5.07
C LEU A 605 41.12 15.04 -5.41
N TYR A 606 41.33 15.86 -6.44
CA TYR A 606 42.65 16.12 -7.02
C TYR A 606 43.09 17.58 -6.85
N PHE A 607 44.22 17.83 -6.18
CA PHE A 607 44.83 19.16 -6.10
C PHE A 607 46.12 19.22 -6.96
N PRO A 608 46.12 19.93 -8.10
CA PRO A 608 47.31 20.07 -8.95
C PRO A 608 48.43 20.94 -8.32
N THR A 609 49.67 20.73 -8.75
CA THR A 609 50.82 21.60 -8.38
C THR A 609 50.86 22.90 -9.17
N VAL A 610 49.99 23.83 -8.80
CA VAL A 610 49.82 25.13 -9.47
C VAL A 610 50.99 26.10 -9.21
N GLY A 611 51.77 25.89 -8.16
CA GLY A 611 52.75 26.87 -7.69
C GLY A 611 52.08 28.08 -7.03
N PHE A 612 52.67 29.26 -7.22
CA PHE A 612 52.16 30.55 -6.74
C PHE A 612 52.56 31.69 -7.67
N ARG A 613 52.00 32.88 -7.45
CA ARG A 613 52.45 34.14 -8.04
C ARG A 613 53.09 35.01 -6.97
N ASP A 614 54.33 35.42 -7.20
CA ASP A 614 55.19 36.06 -6.19
C ASP A 614 54.84 37.54 -5.95
N ILE A 615 54.72 37.91 -4.67
CA ILE A 615 54.49 39.26 -4.15
C ILE A 615 55.43 40.34 -4.69
N GLY A 616 56.72 40.03 -4.89
CA GLY A 616 57.75 41.04 -5.16
C GLY A 616 57.92 41.33 -6.65
N SER A 617 57.96 40.27 -7.46
CA SER A 617 58.18 40.30 -8.91
C SER A 617 56.90 40.23 -9.73
N GLY A 618 55.85 39.60 -9.20
CA GLY A 618 54.63 39.29 -9.94
C GLY A 618 54.78 38.12 -10.92
N PHE A 619 55.87 37.34 -10.89
CA PHE A 619 56.05 36.12 -11.69
C PHE A 619 55.41 34.90 -11.03
N SER A 620 55.03 33.90 -11.83
CA SER A 620 54.54 32.61 -11.32
C SER A 620 55.66 31.59 -11.18
N ASN A 621 55.76 30.97 -10.01
CA ASN A 621 56.85 30.09 -9.57
C ASN A 621 56.33 28.79 -8.93
N GLY A 622 57.11 27.71 -9.00
CA GLY A 622 56.83 26.46 -8.27
C GLY A 622 55.82 25.50 -8.91
N GLN A 623 55.36 25.79 -10.14
CA GLN A 623 54.53 24.91 -10.96
C GLN A 623 55.19 23.53 -11.07
N SER A 624 54.40 22.45 -11.06
CA SER A 624 54.88 21.06 -11.11
C SER A 624 55.77 20.61 -9.92
N VAL A 625 55.91 21.44 -8.87
CA VAL A 625 56.77 21.19 -7.70
C VAL A 625 56.00 21.27 -6.38
N ALA A 626 55.18 22.31 -6.21
CA ALA A 626 54.39 22.56 -5.00
C ALA A 626 53.09 23.29 -5.35
N SER A 627 52.17 23.39 -4.39
CA SER A 627 51.02 24.30 -4.50
C SER A 627 50.62 24.88 -3.16
N TYR A 628 49.82 25.94 -3.25
CA TYR A 628 49.34 26.73 -2.14
C TYR A 628 47.87 27.06 -2.40
N TYR A 629 47.04 26.89 -1.37
CA TYR A 629 45.60 27.10 -1.46
C TYR A 629 45.15 28.01 -0.32
N TRP A 630 44.54 29.15 -0.66
CA TRP A 630 44.07 30.09 0.35
C TRP A 630 42.92 29.52 1.17
N SER A 631 42.96 29.81 2.47
CA SER A 631 41.80 29.73 3.35
C SER A 631 41.19 31.11 3.59
N SER A 632 39.96 31.14 4.11
CA SER A 632 39.25 32.35 4.54
C SER A 632 39.82 33.01 5.81
N GLU A 633 40.78 32.39 6.49
CA GLU A 633 41.35 32.85 7.76
C GLU A 633 42.67 33.63 7.64
N THR A 634 42.98 34.45 8.65
CA THR A 634 44.26 35.15 8.79
C THR A 634 45.14 34.55 9.88
N GLY A 635 46.45 34.71 9.74
CA GLY A 635 47.46 34.21 10.68
C GLY A 635 48.41 35.33 11.08
N GLY A 636 47.93 36.26 11.90
CA GLY A 636 48.57 37.56 12.09
C GLY A 636 48.59 38.34 10.76
N VAL A 637 49.72 38.97 10.43
CA VAL A 637 49.92 39.80 9.20
C VAL A 637 49.89 39.01 7.87
N ASN A 638 49.44 37.76 7.89
CA ASN A 638 49.44 36.81 6.78
C ASN A 638 48.02 36.24 6.57
N GLY A 639 47.78 35.59 5.43
CA GLY A 639 46.62 34.69 5.26
C GLY A 639 47.00 33.27 5.65
N VAL A 640 46.04 32.45 6.11
CA VAL A 640 46.23 31.01 6.32
C VAL A 640 46.01 30.27 4.99
N ARG A 641 46.77 29.21 4.75
CA ARG A 641 46.75 28.41 3.52
C ARG A 641 47.07 26.94 3.79
N LEU A 642 46.55 26.05 2.94
CA LEU A 642 47.15 24.74 2.73
C LEU A 642 48.40 24.88 1.84
N HIS A 643 49.45 24.12 2.15
CA HIS A 643 50.66 24.00 1.34
C HIS A 643 51.02 22.51 1.21
N PHE A 644 51.26 22.06 -0.03
CA PHE A 644 51.76 20.72 -0.29
C PHE A 644 52.83 20.66 -1.38
N SER A 645 53.66 19.61 -1.29
CA SER A 645 54.64 19.17 -2.28
C SER A 645 54.92 17.68 -2.08
N SER A 646 55.87 17.10 -2.80
CA SER A 646 56.30 15.69 -2.63
C SER A 646 56.83 15.32 -1.24
N THR A 647 57.07 16.29 -0.35
CA THR A 647 57.68 16.09 0.98
C THR A 647 56.95 16.82 2.11
N LYS A 648 55.82 17.47 1.83
CA LYS A 648 55.09 18.29 2.81
C LYS A 648 53.59 18.26 2.52
N LEU A 649 52.79 18.16 3.56
CA LEU A 649 51.36 18.47 3.56
C LEU A 649 51.02 19.16 4.88
N LEU A 650 50.80 20.48 4.85
CA LEU A 650 50.62 21.27 6.06
C LEU A 650 49.82 22.55 5.83
N VAL A 651 49.07 22.96 6.84
CA VAL A 651 48.39 24.25 6.89
C VAL A 651 49.27 25.25 7.63
N ASN A 652 49.58 26.38 6.99
CA ASN A 652 50.45 27.42 7.53
C ASN A 652 50.05 28.81 7.03
N THR A 653 50.91 29.80 7.23
CA THR A 653 50.68 31.17 6.75
C THR A 653 51.44 31.47 5.45
N GLY A 654 50.85 32.31 4.59
CA GLY A 654 51.49 32.92 3.43
C GLY A 654 51.18 34.42 3.30
N ARG A 655 51.94 35.13 2.46
CA ARG A 655 51.84 36.60 2.36
C ARG A 655 50.54 36.95 1.60
N ARG A 656 49.68 37.79 2.16
CA ARG A 656 48.35 38.11 1.58
C ARG A 656 48.42 38.62 0.13
N ALA A 657 49.53 39.28 -0.26
CA ALA A 657 49.78 39.74 -1.63
C ALA A 657 50.42 38.70 -2.57
N ASP A 658 50.79 37.49 -2.13
CA ASP A 658 51.07 36.40 -3.06
C ASP A 658 49.77 35.92 -3.73
N GLY A 659 49.85 35.43 -4.96
CA GLY A 659 48.75 34.76 -5.65
C GLY A 659 48.78 33.25 -5.39
N TYR A 660 47.80 32.70 -4.69
CA TYR A 660 47.62 31.25 -4.47
C TYR A 660 46.27 30.78 -5.04
N SER A 661 46.10 29.48 -5.23
CA SER A 661 44.85 28.91 -5.76
C SER A 661 43.73 28.94 -4.71
N ILE A 662 42.49 28.77 -5.18
CA ILE A 662 41.32 28.50 -4.32
C ILE A 662 40.65 27.23 -4.82
N ARG A 663 40.27 26.38 -3.86
CA ARG A 663 39.47 25.17 -4.04
C ARG A 663 38.28 25.33 -3.13
N CYS A 664 37.07 25.41 -3.68
CA CYS A 664 35.89 25.69 -2.87
C CYS A 664 35.37 24.44 -2.15
N VAL A 665 34.77 24.66 -0.99
CA VAL A 665 33.91 23.68 -0.27
C VAL A 665 32.46 24.18 -0.29
N GLN A 666 31.50 23.28 -0.10
CA GLN A 666 30.09 23.65 -0.06
C GLN A 666 29.70 24.36 1.24
N ASP A 667 28.68 25.24 1.17
CA ASP A 667 28.01 25.83 2.35
C ASP A 667 27.07 24.86 3.09
#